data_AF-A0A2S2N9E9-F1
#
_entry.id   AF-A0A2S2N9E9-F1
#
_cell.length_a   1.000
_cell.length_b   1.000
_cell.length_c   1.000
_cell.angle_alpha   90.00
_cell.angle_beta   90.00
_cell.angle_gamma   90.00
#
_symmetry.space_group_name_H-M   'P 1'
#
loop_
_entity.id
_entity.type
_entity.pdbx_description
1 polymer ?
#
loop_
_entity_poly.entity_id
_entity_poly.type
_entity_poly.pdbx_seq_one_letter_code
_entity_poly.pdbx_strand_id
1 'polypeptide(L)'
;FLDLKRSVIIIQNRFRALKEMKMQRQQYLKLKAITLKLQSLARGYIVRKQWPSLRNELVLKRQYLINCSNIIKRALRKNLPLTEDRIQFLDLKRSVIIVENRFRAMKEMKLQRQKYLKLKIITLKLQSLARGYIVRKQWPSLRNKLVIKRQYLINCSNIIKRALRKNLPVNKNRLRFLELRRATIIIQSRFRANRQVKEYQILRNNAIIIQRRFRANVAMRQQKCIYEDTRTKIIRLQAFFRRRLVLKKWPETRCELEINKKRLIAASNTIKKFLRLCLLPTPDRLRYIKLRQSVMNLQARYRAIIAMKSAEREYLLLKYSTITLQRHYRAHKAMLVQKQRYELLKKSTIILQTHVRGYLARRRWLQLKDNMEVERRLALETLEKKNVAASRIQAMVRGFMVRKKLPKIKEELYIQKLVRAATLIQAIWRGYTVRKRYQCRRETIRIPKKGALTLGKRHNDVVDVLNKQKRNEYSYRELTTVFWNLDTCTTLSKELCLKTSEGTIVDYMFHFLHYSNQSQPSLEAREPAIRVLTNLLKYHETSWHIWVRTVNADMVKDLIKMMKTCCGKISAKKLYCSIATWLWIALQDPEKKIYIKKIPSAIVDLKFMKDTLKKRYTISKVDKKTMVLPSTRPTWSIGSKCQKCFDSDFFATIEICKLLNI
;
A
#
# COMPACT_ATOMS: atom_id res chain seq x y z
N PHE A 1 -29.50 1.95 -131.02
CA PHE A 1 -28.73 2.38 -129.82
C PHE A 1 -29.61 2.52 -128.57
N LEU A 2 -30.76 3.22 -128.64
CA LEU A 2 -31.67 3.40 -127.48
C LEU A 2 -32.28 2.08 -126.94
N ASP A 3 -32.61 1.12 -127.80
CA ASP A 3 -33.16 -0.17 -127.37
C ASP A 3 -32.14 -1.08 -126.67
N LEU A 4 -30.90 -1.11 -127.15
CA LEU A 4 -29.79 -1.81 -126.48
C LEU A 4 -29.53 -1.25 -125.08
N LYS A 5 -29.62 0.07 -124.91
CA LYS A 5 -29.49 0.73 -123.59
C LYS A 5 -30.65 0.36 -122.66
N ARG A 6 -31.90 0.28 -123.16
CA ARG A 6 -33.06 -0.18 -122.38
C ARG A 6 -32.95 -1.64 -121.95
N SER A 7 -32.54 -2.54 -122.85
CA SER A 7 -32.37 -3.98 -122.54
C SER A 7 -31.30 -4.23 -121.48
N VAL A 8 -30.16 -3.53 -121.55
CA VAL A 8 -29.11 -3.60 -120.53
C VAL A 8 -29.59 -3.08 -119.18
N ILE A 9 -30.35 -1.98 -119.15
CA ILE A 9 -30.93 -1.44 -117.90
C ILE A 9 -31.94 -2.44 -117.30
N ILE A 10 -32.78 -3.10 -118.10
CA ILE A 10 -33.74 -4.10 -117.60
C ILE A 10 -33.00 -5.31 -117.01
N ILE A 11 -31.97 -5.83 -117.69
CA ILE A 11 -31.19 -6.96 -117.17
C ILE A 11 -30.41 -6.55 -115.92
N GLN A 12 -29.82 -5.35 -115.88
CA GLN A 12 -29.14 -4.83 -114.69
C GLN A 12 -30.11 -4.62 -113.53
N ASN A 13 -31.32 -4.08 -113.77
CA ASN A 13 -32.35 -3.91 -112.76
C ASN A 13 -32.86 -5.26 -112.24
N ARG A 14 -33.05 -6.25 -113.12
CA ARG A 14 -33.47 -7.60 -112.74
C ARG A 14 -32.37 -8.33 -111.95
N PHE A 15 -31.11 -8.18 -112.35
CA PHE A 15 -29.97 -8.72 -111.60
C PHE A 15 -29.82 -8.07 -110.23
N ARG A 16 -29.96 -6.73 -110.15
CA ARG A 16 -29.96 -5.98 -108.88
C ARG A 16 -31.10 -6.44 -107.97
N ALA A 17 -32.33 -6.54 -108.50
CA ALA A 17 -33.49 -7.02 -107.74
C ALA A 17 -33.33 -8.47 -107.27
N LEU A 18 -32.78 -9.37 -108.10
CA LEU A 18 -32.48 -10.75 -107.70
C LEU A 18 -31.39 -10.84 -106.63
N LYS A 19 -30.34 -10.02 -106.75
CA LYS A 19 -29.26 -9.94 -105.76
C LYS A 19 -29.80 -9.41 -104.43
N GLU A 20 -30.67 -8.41 -104.47
CA GLU A 20 -31.32 -7.81 -103.32
C GLU A 20 -32.31 -8.76 -102.63
N MET A 21 -33.16 -9.47 -103.39
CA MET A 21 -34.05 -10.52 -102.88
C MET A 21 -33.29 -11.67 -102.24
N LYS A 22 -32.18 -12.12 -102.86
CA LYS A 22 -31.29 -13.14 -102.26
C LYS A 22 -30.66 -12.63 -100.96
N MET A 23 -30.19 -11.37 -100.91
CA MET A 23 -29.67 -10.77 -99.68
C MET A 23 -30.74 -10.70 -98.58
N GLN A 24 -31.94 -10.20 -98.89
CA GLN A 24 -33.04 -10.10 -97.93
C GLN A 24 -33.48 -11.49 -97.43
N ARG A 25 -33.58 -12.49 -98.31
CA ARG A 25 -33.88 -13.87 -97.91
C ARG A 25 -32.79 -14.46 -97.01
N GLN A 26 -31.53 -14.18 -97.30
CA GLN A 26 -30.41 -14.64 -96.47
C GLN A 26 -30.42 -13.97 -95.08
N GLN A 27 -30.78 -12.68 -95.02
CA GLN A 27 -31.01 -11.96 -93.76
C GLN A 27 -32.20 -12.52 -92.97
N TYR A 28 -33.33 -12.80 -93.63
CA TYR A 28 -34.51 -13.41 -92.98
C TYR A 28 -34.20 -14.81 -92.44
N LEU A 29 -33.54 -15.67 -93.21
CA LEU A 29 -33.17 -17.02 -92.75
C LEU A 29 -32.21 -16.98 -91.57
N LYS A 30 -31.26 -16.02 -91.55
CA LYS A 30 -30.41 -15.78 -90.37
C LYS A 30 -31.24 -15.37 -89.15
N LEU A 31 -32.17 -14.41 -89.31
CA LEU A 31 -33.06 -13.99 -88.24
C LEU A 31 -33.93 -15.13 -87.70
N LYS A 32 -34.53 -15.95 -88.59
CA LYS A 32 -35.35 -17.13 -88.23
C LYS A 32 -34.55 -18.18 -87.47
N ALA A 33 -33.32 -18.47 -87.92
CA ALA A 33 -32.44 -19.42 -87.23
C ALA A 33 -32.09 -18.93 -85.82
N ILE A 34 -31.83 -17.63 -85.65
CA ILE A 34 -31.58 -17.01 -84.35
C ILE A 34 -32.84 -17.10 -83.46
N THR A 35 -34.02 -16.79 -83.98
CA THR A 35 -35.28 -16.84 -83.19
C THR A 35 -35.62 -18.25 -82.73
N LEU A 36 -35.48 -19.27 -83.59
CA LEU A 36 -35.71 -20.67 -83.20
C LEU A 36 -34.73 -21.13 -82.10
N LYS A 37 -33.48 -20.66 -82.16
CA LYS A 37 -32.47 -20.94 -81.13
C LYS A 37 -32.81 -20.24 -79.81
N LEU A 38 -33.31 -19.01 -79.87
CA LEU A 38 -33.82 -18.28 -78.69
C LEU A 38 -35.05 -18.97 -78.08
N GLN A 39 -36.00 -19.44 -78.90
CA GLN A 39 -37.18 -20.16 -78.43
C GLN A 39 -36.85 -21.50 -77.79
N SER A 40 -35.91 -22.28 -78.35
CA SER A 40 -35.48 -23.54 -77.74
C SER A 40 -34.73 -23.32 -76.42
N LEU A 41 -33.90 -22.27 -76.34
CA LEU A 41 -33.26 -21.84 -75.10
C LEU A 41 -34.29 -21.41 -74.04
N ALA A 42 -35.30 -20.63 -74.42
CA ALA A 42 -36.37 -20.20 -73.52
C ALA A 42 -37.21 -21.37 -73.00
N ARG A 43 -37.63 -22.30 -73.87
CA ARG A 43 -38.35 -23.53 -73.46
C ARG A 43 -37.49 -24.38 -72.52
N GLY A 44 -36.21 -24.57 -72.86
CA GLY A 44 -35.26 -25.27 -72.01
C GLY A 44 -35.04 -24.58 -70.66
N TYR A 45 -35.03 -23.24 -70.63
CA TYR A 45 -34.94 -22.47 -69.39
C TYR A 45 -36.19 -22.64 -68.51
N ILE A 46 -37.40 -22.56 -69.08
CA ILE A 46 -38.66 -22.75 -68.33
C ILE A 46 -38.70 -24.14 -67.70
N VAL A 47 -38.40 -25.19 -68.46
CA VAL A 47 -38.37 -26.57 -67.94
C VAL A 47 -37.30 -26.72 -66.86
N ARG A 48 -36.09 -26.19 -67.05
CA ARG A 48 -35.03 -26.25 -66.02
C ARG A 48 -35.38 -25.45 -64.76
N LYS A 49 -36.14 -24.36 -64.89
CA LYS A 49 -36.62 -23.57 -63.75
C LYS A 49 -37.71 -24.31 -62.96
N GLN A 50 -38.57 -25.08 -63.63
CA GLN A 50 -39.63 -25.89 -63.01
C GLN A 50 -39.16 -27.29 -62.57
N TRP A 51 -38.03 -27.77 -63.10
CA TRP A 51 -37.51 -29.11 -62.81
C TRP A 51 -37.27 -29.38 -61.31
N PRO A 52 -36.74 -28.46 -60.49
CA PRO A 52 -36.54 -28.71 -59.07
C PRO A 52 -37.85 -29.01 -58.32
N SER A 53 -38.93 -28.27 -58.59
CA SER A 53 -40.22 -28.51 -57.93
C SER A 53 -40.84 -29.83 -58.38
N LEU A 54 -40.83 -30.11 -59.68
CA LEU A 54 -41.35 -31.37 -60.24
C LEU A 54 -40.56 -32.59 -59.74
N ARG A 55 -39.22 -32.47 -59.69
CA ARG A 55 -38.35 -33.52 -59.16
C ARG A 55 -38.65 -33.79 -57.69
N ASN A 56 -38.85 -32.76 -56.89
CA ASN A 56 -39.17 -32.92 -55.46
C ASN A 56 -40.52 -33.62 -55.28
N GLU A 57 -41.53 -33.29 -56.06
CA GLU A 57 -42.84 -33.95 -56.01
C GLU A 57 -42.76 -35.44 -56.37
N LEU A 58 -42.02 -35.79 -57.43
CA LEU A 58 -41.81 -37.19 -57.82
C LEU A 58 -41.02 -37.97 -56.78
N VAL A 59 -40.00 -37.36 -56.16
CA VAL A 59 -39.23 -37.96 -55.07
C VAL A 59 -40.13 -38.19 -53.86
N LEU A 60 -40.98 -37.23 -53.49
CA LEU A 60 -41.94 -37.38 -52.39
C LEU A 60 -42.95 -38.49 -52.66
N LYS A 61 -43.49 -38.57 -53.87
CA LYS A 61 -44.45 -39.63 -54.25
C LYS A 61 -43.80 -41.01 -54.25
N ARG A 62 -42.56 -41.13 -54.74
CA ARG A 62 -41.77 -42.37 -54.64
C ARG A 62 -41.52 -42.76 -53.19
N GLN A 63 -41.15 -41.79 -52.35
CA GLN A 63 -40.91 -42.04 -50.93
C GLN A 63 -42.18 -42.48 -50.21
N TYR A 64 -43.33 -41.89 -50.55
CA TYR A 64 -44.63 -42.28 -50.02
C TYR A 64 -44.96 -43.74 -50.35
N LEU A 65 -44.81 -44.16 -51.61
CA LEU A 65 -45.05 -45.55 -52.02
C LEU A 65 -44.09 -46.55 -51.33
N ILE A 66 -42.81 -46.19 -51.21
CA ILE A 66 -41.83 -47.00 -50.45
C ILE A 66 -42.27 -47.12 -48.99
N ASN A 67 -42.73 -46.02 -48.39
CA ASN A 67 -43.22 -46.00 -47.01
C ASN A 67 -44.47 -46.89 -46.85
N CYS A 68 -45.45 -46.80 -47.75
CA CYS A 68 -46.64 -47.67 -47.74
C CYS A 68 -46.24 -49.15 -47.85
N SER A 69 -45.35 -49.51 -48.78
CA SER A 69 -44.84 -50.89 -48.90
C SER A 69 -44.11 -51.35 -47.64
N ASN A 70 -43.31 -50.48 -47.02
CA ASN A 70 -42.62 -50.79 -45.77
C ASN A 70 -43.57 -50.93 -44.57
N ILE A 71 -44.67 -50.17 -44.54
CA ILE A 71 -45.73 -50.31 -43.52
C ILE A 71 -46.39 -51.68 -43.65
N ILE A 72 -46.75 -52.08 -44.88
CA ILE A 72 -47.33 -53.41 -45.15
C ILE A 72 -46.34 -54.52 -44.76
N LYS A 73 -45.07 -54.42 -45.19
CA LYS A 73 -44.02 -55.38 -44.83
C LYS A 73 -43.78 -55.44 -43.31
N ARG A 74 -43.85 -54.32 -42.60
CA ARG A 74 -43.75 -54.29 -41.12
C ARG A 74 -44.95 -54.94 -40.47
N ALA A 75 -46.17 -54.66 -40.94
CA ALA A 75 -47.39 -55.25 -40.41
C ALA A 75 -47.37 -56.78 -40.56
N LEU A 76 -46.97 -57.28 -41.74
CA LEU A 76 -46.81 -58.72 -41.99
C LEU A 76 -45.71 -59.34 -41.10
N ARG A 77 -44.54 -58.69 -40.97
CA ARG A 77 -43.47 -59.17 -40.06
C ARG A 77 -43.85 -59.13 -38.58
N LYS A 78 -44.77 -58.26 -38.17
CA LYS A 78 -45.21 -58.12 -36.79
C LYS A 78 -46.29 -59.14 -36.43
N ASN A 79 -47.13 -59.51 -37.41
CA ASN A 79 -48.30 -60.36 -37.18
C ASN A 79 -48.08 -61.84 -37.56
N LEU A 80 -46.97 -62.19 -38.23
CA LEU A 80 -46.56 -63.59 -38.37
C LEU A 80 -45.90 -64.08 -37.06
N PRO A 81 -46.32 -65.24 -36.51
CA PRO A 81 -45.62 -65.86 -35.39
C PRO A 81 -44.17 -66.22 -35.79
N LEU A 82 -43.24 -66.03 -34.86
CA LEU A 82 -41.82 -66.36 -35.04
C LEU A 82 -41.66 -67.87 -35.14
N THR A 83 -40.87 -68.35 -36.11
CA THR A 83 -40.47 -69.76 -36.18
C THR A 83 -39.59 -70.13 -35.00
N GLU A 84 -39.70 -71.38 -34.53
CA GLU A 84 -39.00 -71.87 -33.33
C GLU A 84 -37.46 -71.75 -33.44
N ASP A 85 -36.90 -72.03 -34.62
CA ASP A 85 -35.49 -71.81 -34.93
C ASP A 85 -35.06 -70.35 -34.78
N ARG A 86 -35.95 -69.40 -35.12
CA ARG A 86 -35.66 -67.98 -35.01
C ARG A 86 -35.63 -67.53 -33.56
N ILE A 87 -36.47 -68.11 -32.70
CA ILE A 87 -36.47 -67.84 -31.26
C ILE A 87 -35.15 -68.35 -30.65
N GLN A 88 -34.78 -69.60 -30.93
CA GLN A 88 -33.52 -70.18 -30.44
C GLN A 88 -32.29 -69.38 -30.89
N PHE A 89 -32.23 -68.99 -32.17
CA PHE A 89 -31.13 -68.15 -32.67
C PHE A 89 -31.07 -66.77 -31.98
N LEU A 90 -32.22 -66.14 -31.73
CA LEU A 90 -32.25 -64.84 -31.06
C LEU A 90 -31.80 -64.93 -29.60
N ASP A 91 -32.16 -65.98 -28.88
CA ASP A 91 -31.73 -66.19 -27.50
C ASP A 91 -30.24 -66.53 -27.40
N LEU A 92 -29.72 -67.32 -28.33
CA LEU A 92 -28.29 -67.60 -28.42
C LEU A 92 -27.50 -66.34 -28.80
N LYS A 93 -27.99 -65.54 -29.76
CA LYS A 93 -27.40 -64.25 -30.13
C LYS A 93 -27.42 -63.26 -28.97
N ARG A 94 -28.51 -63.18 -28.20
CA ARG A 94 -28.60 -62.33 -27.00
C ARG A 94 -27.57 -62.75 -25.97
N SER A 95 -27.45 -64.05 -25.71
CA SER A 95 -26.49 -64.60 -24.76
C SER A 95 -25.04 -64.26 -25.16
N VAL A 96 -24.69 -64.45 -26.44
CA VAL A 96 -23.36 -64.07 -26.97
C VAL A 96 -23.11 -62.58 -26.84
N ILE A 97 -24.06 -61.71 -27.21
CA ILE A 97 -23.90 -60.26 -27.08
C ILE A 97 -23.71 -59.85 -25.61
N ILE A 98 -24.42 -60.47 -24.68
CA ILE A 98 -24.25 -60.20 -23.24
C ILE A 98 -22.84 -60.58 -22.79
N VAL A 99 -22.35 -61.75 -23.19
CA VAL A 99 -21.00 -62.22 -22.84
C VAL A 99 -19.93 -61.32 -23.46
N GLU A 100 -20.05 -60.97 -24.74
CA GLU A 100 -19.13 -60.08 -25.44
C GLU A 100 -19.11 -58.68 -24.82
N ASN A 101 -20.28 -58.11 -24.51
CA ASN A 101 -20.37 -56.81 -23.87
C ASN A 101 -19.77 -56.85 -22.47
N ARG A 102 -20.01 -57.91 -21.69
CA ARG A 102 -19.43 -58.10 -20.36
C ARG A 102 -17.91 -58.26 -20.43
N PHE A 103 -17.40 -58.98 -21.41
CA PHE A 103 -15.97 -59.13 -21.65
C PHE A 103 -15.31 -57.80 -22.05
N ARG A 104 -15.90 -57.07 -23.00
CA ARG A 104 -15.41 -55.73 -23.42
C ARG A 104 -15.42 -54.75 -22.25
N ALA A 105 -16.51 -54.71 -21.47
CA ALA A 105 -16.61 -53.89 -20.27
C ALA A 105 -15.56 -54.28 -19.21
N MET A 106 -15.31 -55.58 -19.01
CA MET A 106 -14.26 -56.05 -18.10
C MET A 106 -12.87 -55.64 -18.58
N LYS A 107 -12.58 -55.75 -19.88
CA LYS A 107 -11.28 -55.37 -20.46
C LYS A 107 -11.04 -53.87 -20.32
N GLU A 108 -12.06 -53.06 -20.59
CA GLU A 108 -12.01 -51.60 -20.42
C GLU A 108 -11.83 -51.22 -18.95
N MET A 109 -12.58 -51.84 -18.03
CA MET A 109 -12.43 -51.63 -16.59
C MET A 109 -11.00 -51.98 -16.11
N LYS A 110 -10.42 -53.08 -16.59
CA LYS A 110 -9.02 -53.46 -16.26
C LYS A 110 -8.02 -52.40 -16.76
N LEU A 111 -8.19 -51.89 -17.98
CA LEU A 111 -7.33 -50.83 -18.53
C LEU A 111 -7.45 -49.52 -17.74
N GLN A 112 -8.68 -49.11 -17.41
CA GLN A 112 -8.94 -47.93 -16.59
C GLN A 112 -8.37 -48.08 -15.18
N ARG A 113 -8.51 -49.27 -14.57
CA ARG A 113 -7.91 -49.57 -13.25
C ARG A 113 -6.39 -49.48 -13.29
N GLN A 114 -5.73 -49.99 -14.33
CA GLN A 114 -4.27 -49.86 -14.48
C GLN A 114 -3.85 -48.39 -14.62
N LYS A 115 -4.56 -47.58 -15.43
CA LYS A 115 -4.30 -46.14 -15.54
C LYS A 115 -4.47 -45.43 -14.19
N TYR A 116 -5.55 -45.73 -13.48
CA TYR A 116 -5.80 -45.18 -12.14
C TYR A 116 -4.72 -45.57 -11.13
N LEU A 117 -4.30 -46.84 -11.09
CA LEU A 117 -3.26 -47.28 -10.15
C LEU A 117 -1.92 -46.59 -10.43
N LYS A 118 -1.55 -46.42 -11.70
CA LYS A 118 -0.35 -45.65 -12.08
C LYS A 118 -0.44 -44.20 -11.58
N LEU A 119 -1.55 -43.53 -11.82
CA LEU A 119 -1.80 -42.17 -11.33
C LEU A 119 -1.81 -42.09 -9.80
N LYS A 120 -2.38 -43.08 -9.11
CA LYS A 120 -2.43 -43.16 -7.65
C LYS A 120 -1.02 -43.28 -7.06
N ILE A 121 -0.17 -44.15 -7.62
CA ILE A 121 1.22 -44.31 -7.16
C ILE A 121 2.00 -43.01 -7.33
N ILE A 122 1.88 -42.36 -8.49
CA ILE A 122 2.54 -41.06 -8.76
C ILE A 122 2.05 -40.00 -7.77
N THR A 123 0.74 -39.90 -7.56
CA THR A 123 0.14 -38.95 -6.62
C THR A 123 0.61 -39.19 -5.19
N LEU A 124 0.69 -40.44 -4.74
CA LEU A 124 1.17 -40.78 -3.39
C LEU A 124 2.66 -40.41 -3.21
N LYS A 125 3.50 -40.64 -4.23
CA LYS A 125 4.89 -40.18 -4.23
C LYS A 125 5.00 -38.66 -4.18
N LEU A 126 4.17 -37.95 -4.95
CA LEU A 126 4.14 -36.49 -4.94
C LEU A 126 3.71 -35.95 -3.55
N GLN A 127 2.70 -36.57 -2.94
CA GLN A 127 2.23 -36.22 -1.60
C GLN A 127 3.29 -36.48 -0.52
N SER A 128 4.01 -37.60 -0.58
CA SER A 128 5.08 -37.90 0.38
C SER A 128 6.25 -36.92 0.24
N LEU A 129 6.64 -36.58 -1.00
CA LEU A 129 7.65 -35.55 -1.29
C LEU A 129 7.21 -34.17 -0.80
N ALA A 130 5.96 -33.78 -1.05
CA ALA A 130 5.40 -32.51 -0.60
C ALA A 130 5.35 -32.41 0.94
N ARG A 131 4.90 -33.47 1.62
CA ARG A 131 4.94 -33.55 3.09
C ARG A 131 6.37 -33.42 3.62
N GLY A 132 7.33 -34.13 3.03
CA GLY A 132 8.75 -34.01 3.37
C GLY A 132 9.32 -32.61 3.13
N TYR A 133 8.92 -31.95 2.04
CA TYR A 133 9.31 -30.57 1.73
C TYR A 133 8.75 -29.57 2.77
N ILE A 134 7.47 -29.69 3.14
CA ILE A 134 6.83 -28.82 4.13
C ILE A 134 7.58 -28.92 5.47
N VAL A 135 7.89 -30.13 5.93
CA VAL A 135 8.65 -30.35 7.18
C VAL A 135 10.05 -29.76 7.08
N ARG A 136 10.80 -30.02 5.99
CA ARG A 136 12.15 -29.46 5.80
C ARG A 136 12.16 -27.93 5.71
N LYS A 137 11.13 -27.32 5.14
CA LYS A 137 10.97 -25.86 5.08
C LYS A 137 10.69 -25.26 6.46
N GLN A 138 9.95 -25.96 7.32
CA GLN A 138 9.63 -25.53 8.68
C GLN A 138 10.74 -25.89 9.70
N TRP A 139 11.62 -26.84 9.38
CA TRP A 139 12.66 -27.36 10.25
C TRP A 139 13.60 -26.30 10.84
N PRO A 140 14.09 -25.29 10.09
CA PRO A 140 14.93 -24.25 10.68
C PRO A 140 14.22 -23.47 11.80
N SER A 141 12.93 -23.16 11.63
CA SER A 141 12.14 -22.46 12.66
C SER A 141 11.91 -23.33 13.89
N LEU A 142 11.55 -24.61 13.70
CA LEU A 142 11.33 -25.55 14.79
C LEU A 142 12.63 -25.85 15.55
N ARG A 143 13.73 -26.09 14.82
CA ARG A 143 15.07 -26.27 15.39
C ARG A 143 15.48 -25.08 16.22
N ASN A 144 15.31 -23.86 15.72
CA ASN A 144 15.65 -22.66 16.47
C ASN A 144 14.81 -22.53 17.75
N LYS A 145 13.49 -22.81 17.71
CA LYS A 145 12.64 -22.85 18.92
C LYS A 145 13.11 -23.88 19.94
N LEU A 146 13.47 -25.08 19.51
CA LEU A 146 13.98 -26.14 20.39
C LEU A 146 15.34 -25.79 20.97
N VAL A 147 16.24 -25.19 20.19
CA VAL A 147 17.55 -24.71 20.65
C VAL A 147 17.38 -23.60 21.68
N ILE A 148 16.49 -22.63 21.44
CA ILE A 148 16.17 -21.56 22.40
C ILE A 148 15.61 -22.15 23.69
N LYS A 149 14.66 -23.09 23.61
CA LYS A 149 14.10 -23.76 24.79
C LYS A 149 15.16 -24.53 25.57
N ARG A 150 16.06 -25.25 24.88
CA ARG A 150 17.19 -25.95 25.50
C ARG A 150 18.14 -24.96 26.19
N GLN A 151 18.48 -23.86 25.52
CA GLN A 151 19.35 -22.83 26.09
C GLN A 151 18.72 -22.17 27.32
N TYR A 152 17.42 -21.91 27.29
CA TYR A 152 16.66 -21.41 28.44
C TYR A 152 16.74 -22.37 29.63
N LEU A 153 16.50 -23.67 29.40
CA LEU A 153 16.60 -24.69 30.46
C LEU A 153 18.02 -24.81 31.03
N ILE A 154 19.05 -24.76 30.18
CA ILE A 154 20.46 -24.73 30.61
C ILE A 154 20.72 -23.48 31.46
N ASN A 155 20.23 -22.32 31.05
CA ASN A 155 20.39 -21.07 31.79
C ASN A 155 19.67 -21.14 33.14
N CYS A 156 18.44 -21.64 33.21
CA CYS A 156 17.73 -21.87 34.47
C CYS A 156 18.50 -22.82 35.40
N SER A 157 18.98 -23.96 34.87
CA SER A 157 19.82 -24.89 35.63
C SER A 157 21.10 -24.23 36.14
N ASN A 158 21.75 -23.40 35.31
CA ASN A 158 22.95 -22.67 35.71
C ASN A 158 22.67 -21.59 36.76
N ILE A 159 21.53 -20.91 36.70
CA ILE A 159 21.09 -19.95 37.73
C ILE A 159 20.88 -20.69 39.05
N ILE A 160 20.19 -21.83 39.04
CA ILE A 160 20.00 -22.68 40.24
C ILE A 160 21.35 -23.16 40.78
N LYS A 161 22.23 -23.72 39.92
CA LYS A 161 23.59 -24.15 40.31
C LYS A 161 24.41 -23.00 40.88
N ARG A 162 24.29 -21.78 40.34
CA ARG A 162 25.03 -20.59 40.77
C ARG A 162 24.47 -20.04 42.09
N ALA A 163 23.15 -20.08 42.29
CA ALA A 163 22.49 -19.74 43.54
C ALA A 163 22.86 -20.73 44.66
N LEU A 164 22.83 -22.04 44.37
CA LEU A 164 23.30 -23.08 45.29
C LEU A 164 24.78 -22.90 45.65
N ARG A 165 25.65 -22.67 44.66
CA ARG A 165 27.08 -22.38 44.91
C ARG A 165 27.34 -21.08 45.68
N LYS A 166 26.45 -20.09 45.61
CA LYS A 166 26.54 -18.83 46.36
C LYS A 166 26.18 -19.04 47.84
N ASN A 167 25.30 -20.01 48.13
CA ASN A 167 24.82 -20.31 49.48
C ASN A 167 25.59 -21.46 50.17
N LEU A 168 26.57 -22.08 49.49
CA LEU A 168 27.51 -23.01 50.12
C LEU A 168 28.65 -22.23 50.80
N PRO A 169 29.06 -22.60 52.02
CA PRO A 169 30.21 -21.98 52.68
C PRO A 169 31.49 -22.14 51.83
N VAL A 170 32.31 -21.09 51.82
CA VAL A 170 33.52 -21.04 50.99
C VAL A 170 34.50 -22.14 51.44
N ASN A 171 34.69 -23.13 50.57
CA ASN A 171 35.57 -24.26 50.84
C ASN A 171 37.04 -23.79 50.96
N LYS A 172 37.83 -24.27 51.93
CA LYS A 172 39.24 -23.84 52.18
C LYS A 172 40.10 -23.84 50.92
N ASN A 173 39.89 -24.82 50.03
CA ASN A 173 40.59 -24.94 48.74
C ASN A 173 40.31 -23.77 47.78
N ARG A 174 39.11 -23.17 47.85
CA ARG A 174 38.71 -22.03 47.01
C ARG A 174 39.41 -20.73 47.45
N LEU A 175 39.57 -20.51 48.75
CA LEU A 175 40.31 -19.37 49.31
C LEU A 175 41.78 -19.42 48.89
N ARG A 176 42.43 -20.57 49.10
CA ARG A 176 43.84 -20.78 48.72
C ARG A 176 44.08 -20.58 47.21
N PHE A 177 43.16 -21.05 46.36
CA PHE A 177 43.22 -20.79 44.91
C PHE A 177 43.06 -19.30 44.55
N LEU A 178 42.19 -18.57 45.24
CA LEU A 178 42.00 -17.14 44.99
C LEU A 178 43.21 -16.31 45.41
N GLU A 179 43.87 -16.67 46.51
CA GLU A 179 45.12 -16.07 46.95
C GLU A 179 46.25 -16.32 45.96
N LEU A 180 46.45 -17.58 45.56
CA LEU A 180 47.40 -17.95 44.52
C LEU A 180 47.15 -17.18 43.23
N ARG A 181 45.90 -17.16 42.73
CA ARG A 181 45.53 -16.45 41.50
C ARG A 181 45.77 -14.95 41.61
N ARG A 182 45.50 -14.31 42.76
CA ARG A 182 45.80 -12.88 42.98
C ARG A 182 47.29 -12.62 42.89
N ALA A 183 48.11 -13.44 43.57
CA ALA A 183 49.56 -13.34 43.49
C ALA A 183 50.08 -13.54 42.05
N THR A 184 49.55 -14.53 41.31
CA THR A 184 49.96 -14.78 39.92
C THR A 184 49.59 -13.61 39.00
N ILE A 185 48.40 -13.01 39.15
CA ILE A 185 47.98 -11.87 38.33
C ILE A 185 48.87 -10.66 38.60
N ILE A 186 49.25 -10.39 39.85
CA ILE A 186 50.15 -9.28 40.21
C ILE A 186 51.55 -9.50 39.60
N ILE A 187 52.07 -10.73 39.64
CA ILE A 187 53.36 -11.06 39.03
C ILE A 187 53.28 -10.90 37.50
N GLN A 188 52.21 -11.40 36.88
CA GLN A 188 52.00 -11.30 35.43
C GLN A 188 51.82 -9.85 34.97
N SER A 189 51.11 -9.02 35.73
CA SER A 189 50.93 -7.60 35.39
C SER A 189 52.24 -6.83 35.50
N ARG A 190 53.02 -7.06 36.57
CA ARG A 190 54.38 -6.48 36.72
C ARG A 190 55.34 -6.95 35.64
N PHE A 191 55.33 -8.22 35.27
CA PHE A 191 56.17 -8.75 34.20
C PHE A 191 55.84 -8.08 32.85
N ARG A 192 54.55 -7.95 32.51
CA ARG A 192 54.12 -7.28 31.27
C ARG A 192 54.54 -5.81 31.25
N ALA A 193 54.36 -5.09 32.36
CA ALA A 193 54.79 -3.71 32.49
C ALA A 193 56.31 -3.58 32.29
N ASN A 194 57.10 -4.41 32.98
CA ASN A 194 58.56 -4.40 32.87
C ASN A 194 59.06 -4.75 31.46
N ARG A 195 58.41 -5.71 30.80
CA ARG A 195 58.72 -6.05 29.41
C ARG A 195 58.50 -4.86 28.47
N GLN A 196 57.37 -4.16 28.62
CA GLN A 196 57.04 -3.02 27.78
C GLN A 196 57.98 -1.83 28.02
N VAL A 197 58.40 -1.60 29.27
CA VAL A 197 59.42 -0.60 29.61
C VAL A 197 60.76 -0.94 28.94
N LYS A 198 61.21 -2.20 29.00
CA LYS A 198 62.45 -2.64 28.33
C LYS A 198 62.38 -2.46 26.82
N GLU A 199 61.28 -2.87 26.18
CA GLU A 199 61.09 -2.73 24.73
C GLU A 199 61.12 -1.24 24.30
N TYR A 200 60.47 -0.36 25.05
CA TYR A 200 60.52 1.09 24.81
C TYR A 200 61.95 1.66 24.96
N GLN A 201 62.70 1.22 25.95
CA GLN A 201 64.04 1.70 26.22
C GLN A 201 65.03 1.32 25.10
N ILE A 202 64.91 0.10 24.56
CA ILE A 202 65.65 -0.35 23.38
C ILE A 202 65.30 0.51 22.16
N LEU A 203 64.01 0.73 21.91
CA LEU A 203 63.55 1.55 20.78
C LEU A 203 64.09 3.00 20.88
N ARG A 204 64.00 3.60 22.07
CA ARG A 204 64.51 4.95 22.34
C ARG A 204 66.02 5.05 22.14
N ASN A 205 66.79 4.07 22.62
CA ASN A 205 68.24 4.05 22.45
C ASN A 205 68.63 3.94 20.97
N ASN A 206 67.96 3.06 20.22
CA ASN A 206 68.17 2.92 18.77
C ASN A 206 67.84 4.23 18.03
N ALA A 207 66.73 4.88 18.37
CA ALA A 207 66.36 6.17 17.80
C ALA A 207 67.42 7.25 18.08
N ILE A 208 67.94 7.32 19.31
CA ILE A 208 69.01 8.27 19.68
C ILE A 208 70.29 8.00 18.89
N ILE A 209 70.68 6.73 18.70
CA ILE A 209 71.86 6.36 17.92
C ILE A 209 71.71 6.82 16.46
N ILE A 210 70.56 6.56 15.85
CA ILE A 210 70.26 6.98 14.47
C ILE A 210 70.28 8.51 14.36
N GLN A 211 69.65 9.21 15.29
CA GLN A 211 69.62 10.68 15.32
C GLN A 211 71.02 11.28 15.47
N ARG A 212 71.87 10.72 16.35
CA ARG A 212 73.27 11.15 16.51
C ARG A 212 74.08 10.96 15.24
N ARG A 213 73.99 9.78 14.60
CA ARG A 213 74.67 9.50 13.32
C ARG A 213 74.21 10.42 12.20
N PHE A 214 72.90 10.68 12.12
CA PHE A 214 72.35 11.60 11.14
C PHE A 214 72.89 13.02 11.32
N ARG A 215 72.87 13.55 12.56
CA ARG A 215 73.42 14.88 12.88
C ARG A 215 74.92 14.97 12.55
N ALA A 216 75.71 13.94 12.88
CA ALA A 216 77.12 13.89 12.54
C ALA A 216 77.37 13.89 11.02
N ASN A 217 76.56 13.15 10.25
CA ASN A 217 76.64 13.15 8.78
C ASN A 217 76.29 14.50 8.16
N VAL A 218 75.29 15.20 8.71
CA VAL A 218 74.94 16.56 8.26
C VAL A 218 76.09 17.53 8.52
N ALA A 219 76.67 17.50 9.73
CA ALA A 219 77.83 18.33 10.06
C ALA A 219 79.04 18.03 9.15
N MET A 220 79.34 16.75 8.88
CA MET A 220 80.40 16.35 7.95
C MET A 220 80.17 16.90 6.54
N ARG A 221 78.94 16.80 6.01
CA ARG A 221 78.60 17.33 4.67
C ARG A 221 78.78 18.84 4.60
N GLN A 222 78.38 19.57 5.64
CA GLN A 222 78.59 21.02 5.74
C GLN A 222 80.09 21.34 5.72
N GLN A 223 80.89 20.66 6.54
CA GLN A 223 82.34 20.86 6.57
C GLN A 223 83.01 20.54 5.23
N LYS A 224 82.56 19.48 4.54
CA LYS A 224 83.03 19.14 3.19
C LYS A 224 82.71 20.24 2.17
N CYS A 225 81.50 20.81 2.22
CA CYS A 225 81.12 21.92 1.35
C CYS A 225 82.00 23.15 1.57
N ILE A 226 82.26 23.50 2.84
CA ILE A 226 83.16 24.60 3.22
C ILE A 226 84.59 24.34 2.70
N TYR A 227 85.08 23.12 2.85
CA TYR A 227 86.40 22.72 2.34
C TYR A 227 86.48 22.79 0.81
N GLU A 228 85.48 22.31 0.09
CA GLU A 228 85.45 22.37 -1.38
C GLU A 228 85.42 23.82 -1.89
N ASP A 229 84.62 24.69 -1.27
CA ASP A 229 84.58 26.12 -1.62
C ASP A 229 85.93 26.82 -1.34
N THR A 230 86.51 26.62 -0.15
CA THR A 230 87.84 27.16 0.17
C THR A 230 88.93 26.63 -0.76
N ARG A 231 88.94 25.32 -1.04
CA ARG A 231 89.88 24.70 -1.98
C ARG A 231 89.74 25.27 -3.40
N THR A 232 88.52 25.46 -3.91
CA THR A 232 88.32 26.03 -5.25
C THR A 232 88.79 27.49 -5.32
N LYS A 233 88.55 28.29 -4.28
CA LYS A 233 89.09 29.66 -4.16
C LYS A 233 90.63 29.67 -4.16
N ILE A 234 91.26 28.79 -3.38
CA ILE A 234 92.73 28.67 -3.32
C ILE A 234 93.30 28.23 -4.68
N ILE A 235 92.70 27.23 -5.34
CA ILE A 235 93.16 26.78 -6.67
C ILE A 235 93.05 27.90 -7.70
N ARG A 236 91.97 28.69 -7.67
CA ARG A 236 91.83 29.88 -8.56
C ARG A 236 92.91 30.91 -8.28
N LEU A 237 93.22 31.17 -7.01
CA LEU A 237 94.29 32.09 -6.61
C LEU A 237 95.68 31.58 -7.04
N GLN A 238 95.96 30.29 -6.83
CA GLN A 238 97.19 29.63 -7.27
C GLN A 238 97.32 29.67 -8.79
N ALA A 239 96.24 29.40 -9.54
CA ALA A 239 96.22 29.49 -11.00
C ALA A 239 96.47 30.93 -11.48
N PHE A 240 95.89 31.93 -10.82
CA PHE A 240 96.15 33.34 -11.09
C PHE A 240 97.61 33.72 -10.85
N PHE A 241 98.20 33.33 -9.71
CA PHE A 241 99.60 33.62 -9.42
C PHE A 241 100.56 32.86 -10.34
N ARG A 242 100.29 31.58 -10.64
CA ARG A 242 101.06 30.81 -11.64
C ARG A 242 100.98 31.48 -13.02
N ARG A 243 99.80 31.91 -13.45
CA ARG A 243 99.61 32.68 -14.69
C ARG A 243 100.37 33.99 -14.66
N ARG A 244 100.38 34.73 -13.54
CA ARG A 244 101.10 35.99 -13.38
C ARG A 244 102.62 35.81 -13.41
N LEU A 245 103.14 34.78 -12.75
CA LEU A 245 104.56 34.38 -12.79
C LEU A 245 105.00 34.02 -14.20
N VAL A 246 104.19 33.23 -14.91
CA VAL A 246 104.41 32.92 -16.32
C VAL A 246 104.34 34.21 -17.15
N LEU A 247 103.28 35.02 -17.05
CA LEU A 247 103.13 36.28 -17.80
C LEU A 247 104.26 37.30 -17.56
N LYS A 248 104.96 37.25 -16.42
CA LYS A 248 106.12 38.12 -16.14
C LYS A 248 107.40 37.65 -16.84
N LYS A 249 107.63 36.33 -16.96
CA LYS A 249 108.78 35.73 -17.68
C LYS A 249 108.51 35.43 -19.16
N TRP A 250 107.23 35.39 -19.55
CA TRP A 250 106.76 35.00 -20.88
C TRP A 250 107.16 35.95 -22.00
N PRO A 251 107.23 37.29 -21.84
CA PRO A 251 107.61 38.17 -22.95
C PRO A 251 109.02 37.88 -23.46
N GLU A 252 109.98 37.69 -22.54
CA GLU A 252 111.39 37.41 -22.85
C GLU A 252 111.57 36.01 -23.44
N THR A 253 111.04 34.98 -22.75
CA THR A 253 111.11 33.59 -23.23
C THR A 253 110.34 33.35 -24.52
N ARG A 254 109.21 34.04 -24.73
CA ARG A 254 108.45 33.96 -25.99
C ARG A 254 109.16 34.68 -27.12
N CYS A 255 109.76 35.85 -26.89
CA CYS A 255 110.55 36.51 -27.93
C CYS A 255 111.76 35.67 -28.35
N GLU A 256 112.51 35.11 -27.41
CA GLU A 256 113.63 34.19 -27.72
C GLU A 256 113.16 32.95 -28.47
N LEU A 257 112.11 32.27 -27.98
CA LEU A 257 111.58 31.07 -28.63
C LEU A 257 110.94 31.37 -29.98
N GLU A 258 110.27 32.50 -30.16
CA GLU A 258 109.71 32.90 -31.45
C GLU A 258 110.80 33.31 -32.45
N ILE A 259 111.86 34.00 -32.03
CA ILE A 259 113.01 34.32 -32.89
C ILE A 259 113.74 33.04 -33.32
N ASN A 260 113.99 32.12 -32.38
CA ASN A 260 114.69 30.87 -32.65
C ASN A 260 113.83 29.93 -33.52
N LYS A 261 112.52 29.86 -33.24
CA LYS A 261 111.55 29.12 -34.06
C LYS A 261 111.40 29.73 -35.46
N LYS A 262 111.34 31.06 -35.59
CA LYS A 262 111.27 31.74 -36.90
C LYS A 262 112.56 31.52 -37.70
N ARG A 263 113.74 31.51 -37.06
CA ARG A 263 115.03 31.15 -37.70
C ARG A 263 115.05 29.70 -38.19
N LEU A 264 114.67 28.74 -37.33
CA LEU A 264 114.62 27.31 -37.70
C LEU A 264 113.59 27.02 -38.79
N ILE A 265 112.42 27.67 -38.74
CA ILE A 265 111.38 27.54 -39.76
C ILE A 265 111.82 28.21 -41.07
N ALA A 266 112.48 29.37 -41.03
CA ALA A 266 112.99 30.04 -42.23
C ALA A 266 114.09 29.21 -42.90
N ALA A 267 115.03 28.66 -42.14
CA ALA A 267 116.08 27.74 -42.63
C ALA A 267 115.48 26.43 -43.18
N SER A 268 114.52 25.83 -42.47
CA SER A 268 113.82 24.63 -42.94
C SER A 268 112.96 24.91 -44.17
N ASN A 269 112.36 26.09 -44.29
CA ASN A 269 111.54 26.47 -45.45
C ASN A 269 112.37 26.87 -46.66
N THR A 270 113.57 27.43 -46.49
CA THR A 270 114.52 27.63 -47.60
C THR A 270 115.03 26.30 -48.12
N ILE A 271 115.41 25.37 -47.23
CA ILE A 271 115.78 24.00 -47.61
C ILE A 271 114.60 23.24 -48.24
N LYS A 272 113.38 23.34 -47.67
CA LYS A 272 112.17 22.71 -48.24
C LYS A 272 111.72 23.37 -49.54
N LYS A 273 111.90 24.67 -49.73
CA LYS A 273 111.58 25.38 -50.98
C LYS A 273 112.56 24.99 -52.07
N PHE A 274 113.86 24.92 -51.75
CA PHE A 274 114.90 24.40 -52.62
C PHE A 274 114.63 22.92 -53.00
N LEU A 275 114.37 22.05 -52.03
CA LEU A 275 114.01 20.65 -52.28
C LEU A 275 112.67 20.48 -53.01
N ARG A 276 111.67 21.36 -52.80
CA ARG A 276 110.39 21.34 -53.55
C ARG A 276 110.50 21.87 -54.98
N LEU A 277 111.53 22.68 -55.27
CA LEU A 277 111.81 23.18 -56.62
C LEU A 277 112.74 22.24 -57.40
N CYS A 278 113.67 21.55 -56.74
CA CYS A 278 114.65 20.66 -57.38
C CYS A 278 114.22 19.18 -57.45
N LEU A 279 113.18 18.75 -56.71
CA LEU A 279 112.68 17.37 -56.76
C LEU A 279 111.25 17.35 -57.31
N LEU A 280 111.04 16.57 -58.38
CA LEU A 280 109.72 16.21 -58.87
C LEU A 280 108.91 15.52 -57.76
N PRO A 281 107.57 15.66 -57.73
CA PRO A 281 106.74 15.01 -56.72
C PRO A 281 106.99 13.51 -56.74
N THR A 282 107.50 12.96 -55.64
CA THR A 282 107.65 11.50 -55.54
C THR A 282 106.26 10.86 -55.61
N PRO A 283 106.09 9.78 -56.40
CA PRO A 283 104.79 9.13 -56.58
C PRO A 283 104.12 8.75 -55.24
N ASP A 284 104.90 8.45 -54.21
CA ASP A 284 104.42 8.10 -52.87
C ASP A 284 103.72 9.26 -52.15
N ARG A 285 104.18 10.50 -52.36
CA ARG A 285 103.57 11.68 -51.74
C ARG A 285 102.22 12.01 -52.36
N LEU A 286 102.09 11.88 -53.68
CA LEU A 286 100.81 12.03 -54.38
C LEU A 286 99.82 10.93 -53.97
N ARG A 287 100.30 9.69 -53.79
CA ARG A 287 99.50 8.58 -53.24
C ARG A 287 99.01 8.86 -51.82
N TYR A 288 99.87 9.35 -50.93
CA TYR A 288 99.50 9.70 -49.55
C TYR A 288 98.42 10.80 -49.48
N ILE A 289 98.55 11.86 -50.28
CA ILE A 289 97.58 12.97 -50.30
C ILE A 289 96.21 12.46 -50.80
N LYS A 290 96.18 11.66 -51.88
CA LYS A 290 94.94 11.02 -52.35
C LYS A 290 94.33 10.12 -51.29
N LEU A 291 95.12 9.29 -50.61
CA LEU A 291 94.65 8.41 -49.53
C LEU A 291 94.06 9.21 -48.37
N ARG A 292 94.74 10.26 -47.91
CA ARG A 292 94.27 11.14 -46.83
C ARG A 292 92.96 11.84 -47.18
N GLN A 293 92.82 12.34 -48.41
CA GLN A 293 91.58 12.96 -48.86
C GLN A 293 90.42 11.96 -48.92
N SER A 294 90.68 10.73 -49.38
CA SER A 294 89.70 9.65 -49.36
C SER A 294 89.26 9.29 -47.94
N VAL A 295 90.19 9.22 -46.98
CA VAL A 295 89.88 8.97 -45.56
C VAL A 295 89.05 10.11 -44.96
N MET A 296 89.37 11.37 -45.26
CA MET A 296 88.57 12.52 -44.79
C MET A 296 87.15 12.49 -45.35
N ASN A 297 86.99 12.15 -46.63
CA ASN A 297 85.68 11.99 -47.24
C ASN A 297 84.89 10.85 -46.59
N LEU A 298 85.54 9.72 -46.30
CA LEU A 298 84.93 8.59 -45.59
C LEU A 298 84.47 8.98 -44.17
N GLN A 299 85.32 9.69 -43.42
CA GLN A 299 85.02 10.16 -42.08
C GLN A 299 83.86 11.19 -42.07
N ALA A 300 83.84 12.11 -43.03
CA ALA A 300 82.74 13.06 -43.20
C ALA A 300 81.42 12.34 -43.51
N ARG A 301 81.45 11.36 -44.42
CA ARG A 301 80.27 10.53 -44.76
C ARG A 301 79.79 9.72 -43.56
N TYR A 302 80.70 9.13 -42.80
CA TYR A 302 80.37 8.36 -41.60
C TYR A 302 79.71 9.22 -40.52
N ARG A 303 80.24 10.43 -40.27
CA ARG A 303 79.62 11.38 -39.32
C ARG A 303 78.23 11.82 -39.77
N ALA A 304 78.03 12.06 -41.06
CA ALA A 304 76.72 12.36 -41.63
C ALA A 304 75.72 11.19 -41.43
N ILE A 305 76.16 9.94 -41.63
CA ILE A 305 75.34 8.74 -41.38
C ILE A 305 74.95 8.63 -39.90
N ILE A 306 75.88 8.89 -38.97
CA ILE A 306 75.57 8.87 -37.54
C ILE A 306 74.52 9.94 -37.20
N ALA A 307 74.69 11.17 -37.69
CA ALA A 307 73.75 12.26 -37.43
C ALA A 307 72.35 11.98 -38.03
N MET A 308 72.29 11.37 -39.22
CA MET A 308 71.04 10.90 -39.81
C MET A 308 70.37 9.84 -38.93
N LYS A 309 71.13 8.85 -38.44
CA LYS A 309 70.60 7.79 -37.57
C LYS A 309 70.13 8.32 -36.21
N SER A 310 70.77 9.35 -35.64
CA SER A 310 70.27 9.97 -34.40
C SER A 310 68.96 10.71 -34.63
N ALA A 311 68.84 11.48 -35.72
CA ALA A 311 67.60 12.19 -36.06
C ALA A 311 66.44 11.22 -36.36
N GLU A 312 66.71 10.11 -37.05
CA GLU A 312 65.72 9.06 -37.30
C GLU A 312 65.18 8.45 -35.99
N ARG A 313 66.05 8.18 -35.01
CA ARG A 313 65.65 7.66 -33.70
C ARG A 313 64.76 8.64 -32.94
N GLU A 314 65.09 9.93 -32.95
CA GLU A 314 64.28 10.96 -32.30
C GLU A 314 62.89 11.09 -32.93
N TYR A 315 62.82 11.10 -34.27
CA TYR A 315 61.55 11.13 -34.99
C TYR A 315 60.70 9.89 -34.69
N LEU A 316 61.29 8.70 -34.70
CA LEU A 316 60.58 7.46 -34.39
C LEU A 316 60.05 7.46 -32.95
N LEU A 317 60.85 7.92 -31.99
CA LEU A 317 60.42 8.04 -30.59
C LEU A 317 59.21 8.99 -30.46
N LEU A 318 59.26 10.15 -31.11
CA LEU A 318 58.17 11.11 -31.13
C LEU A 318 56.90 10.51 -31.77
N LYS A 319 57.05 9.79 -32.89
CA LYS A 319 55.95 9.11 -33.58
C LYS A 319 55.33 8.02 -32.71
N TYR A 320 56.13 7.18 -32.06
CA TYR A 320 55.62 6.11 -31.19
C TYR A 320 54.89 6.67 -29.96
N SER A 321 55.45 7.71 -29.33
CA SER A 321 54.83 8.36 -28.18
C SER A 321 53.51 9.05 -28.55
N THR A 322 53.45 9.76 -29.67
CA THR A 322 52.18 10.35 -30.17
C THR A 322 51.13 9.29 -30.52
N ILE A 323 51.49 8.23 -31.22
CA ILE A 323 50.55 7.13 -31.55
C ILE A 323 50.03 6.46 -30.27
N THR A 324 50.90 6.24 -29.28
CA THR A 324 50.53 5.63 -28.00
C THR A 324 49.54 6.50 -27.25
N LEU A 325 49.79 7.81 -27.19
CA LEU A 325 48.90 8.78 -26.56
C LEU A 325 47.54 8.84 -27.27
N GLN A 326 47.54 8.89 -28.60
CA GLN A 326 46.30 8.91 -29.40
C GLN A 326 45.48 7.63 -29.22
N ARG A 327 46.13 6.45 -29.20
CA ARG A 327 45.46 5.17 -28.92
C ARG A 327 44.83 5.16 -27.53
N HIS A 328 45.56 5.60 -26.51
CA HIS A 328 45.04 5.71 -25.15
C HIS A 328 43.84 6.65 -25.05
N TYR A 329 43.93 7.82 -25.67
CA TYR A 329 42.83 8.78 -25.69
C TYR A 329 41.58 8.21 -26.38
N ARG A 330 41.74 7.60 -27.56
CA ARG A 330 40.63 6.98 -28.29
C ARG A 330 39.98 5.84 -27.49
N ALA A 331 40.79 4.99 -26.85
CA ALA A 331 40.31 3.93 -25.97
C ALA A 331 39.54 4.50 -24.76
N HIS A 332 40.06 5.55 -24.12
CA HIS A 332 39.39 6.21 -23.01
C HIS A 332 38.04 6.81 -23.44
N LYS A 333 37.99 7.48 -24.59
CA LYS A 333 36.74 8.05 -25.13
C LYS A 333 35.71 6.96 -25.44
N ALA A 334 36.13 5.84 -26.05
CA ALA A 334 35.25 4.70 -26.31
C ALA A 334 34.72 4.07 -25.01
N MET A 335 35.57 3.94 -23.98
CA MET A 335 35.18 3.46 -22.65
C MET A 335 34.12 4.36 -22.01
N LEU A 336 34.25 5.70 -22.09
CA LEU A 336 33.26 6.63 -21.54
C LEU A 336 31.89 6.48 -22.20
N VAL A 337 31.84 6.34 -23.53
CA VAL A 337 30.59 6.10 -24.27
C VAL A 337 29.95 4.78 -23.85
N GLN A 338 30.75 3.72 -23.72
CA GLN A 338 30.25 2.42 -23.27
C GLN A 338 29.74 2.47 -21.83
N LYS A 339 30.42 3.21 -20.94
CA LYS A 339 29.98 3.43 -19.55
C LYS A 339 28.63 4.14 -19.50
N GLN A 340 28.40 5.16 -20.33
CA GLN A 340 27.09 5.83 -20.42
C GLN A 340 25.99 4.88 -20.91
N ARG A 341 26.25 4.07 -21.94
CA ARG A 341 25.30 3.06 -22.43
C ARG A 341 24.95 2.03 -21.36
N TYR A 342 25.95 1.56 -20.61
CA TYR A 342 25.73 0.62 -19.51
C TYR A 342 24.88 1.23 -18.39
N GLU A 343 25.16 2.48 -17.98
CA GLU A 343 24.36 3.15 -16.95
C GLU A 343 22.92 3.38 -17.38
N LEU A 344 22.66 3.69 -18.65
CA LEU A 344 21.31 3.79 -19.20
C LEU A 344 20.59 2.43 -19.13
N LEU A 345 21.24 1.37 -19.60
CA LEU A 345 20.68 0.02 -19.57
C LEU A 345 20.37 -0.42 -18.13
N LYS A 346 21.29 -0.15 -17.20
CA LYS A 346 21.12 -0.44 -15.78
C LYS A 346 19.92 0.30 -15.20
N LYS A 347 19.78 1.61 -15.47
CA LYS A 347 18.62 2.41 -15.03
C LYS A 347 17.31 1.84 -15.57
N SER A 348 17.24 1.55 -16.88
CA SER A 348 16.05 0.95 -17.51
C SER A 348 15.70 -0.41 -16.90
N THR A 349 16.71 -1.24 -16.63
CA THR A 349 16.52 -2.56 -16.02
C THR A 349 16.02 -2.44 -14.58
N ILE A 350 16.54 -1.50 -13.79
CA ILE A 350 16.08 -1.24 -12.43
C ILE A 350 14.61 -0.78 -12.46
N ILE A 351 14.24 0.15 -13.35
CA ILE A 351 12.85 0.60 -13.50
C ILE A 351 11.94 -0.58 -13.81
N LEU A 352 12.31 -1.42 -14.78
CA LEU A 352 11.53 -2.62 -15.12
C LEU A 352 11.38 -3.57 -13.92
N GLN A 353 12.48 -3.84 -13.20
CA GLN A 353 12.46 -4.69 -12.01
C GLN A 353 11.57 -4.11 -10.90
N THR A 354 11.60 -2.79 -10.68
CA THR A 354 10.73 -2.15 -9.67
C THR A 354 9.25 -2.29 -10.03
N HIS A 355 8.89 -2.14 -11.31
CA HIS A 355 7.53 -2.32 -11.79
C HIS A 355 7.06 -3.78 -11.65
N VAL A 356 7.89 -4.74 -12.04
CA VAL A 356 7.58 -6.18 -11.90
C VAL A 356 7.44 -6.57 -10.43
N ARG A 357 8.35 -6.12 -9.55
CA ARG A 357 8.25 -6.37 -8.10
C ARG A 357 6.96 -5.76 -7.52
N GLY A 358 6.62 -4.53 -7.93
CA GLY A 358 5.37 -3.88 -7.53
C GLY A 358 4.12 -4.62 -8.00
N TYR A 359 4.11 -5.10 -9.24
CA TYR A 359 3.03 -5.92 -9.80
C TYR A 359 2.86 -7.23 -9.03
N LEU A 360 3.95 -7.96 -8.78
CA LEU A 360 3.92 -9.21 -8.02
C LEU A 360 3.42 -9.01 -6.58
N ALA A 361 3.82 -7.91 -5.93
CA ALA A 361 3.35 -7.56 -4.60
C ALA A 361 1.84 -7.27 -4.57
N ARG A 362 1.32 -6.48 -5.52
CA ARG A 362 -0.12 -6.20 -5.66
C ARG A 362 -0.93 -7.47 -5.91
N ARG A 363 -0.43 -8.36 -6.79
CA ARG A 363 -1.08 -9.65 -7.07
C ARG A 363 -1.11 -10.57 -5.85
N ARG A 364 -0.01 -10.65 -5.08
CA ARG A 364 0.02 -11.42 -3.82
C ARG A 364 -0.93 -10.85 -2.77
N TRP A 365 -1.04 -9.53 -2.66
CA TRP A 365 -1.96 -8.91 -1.72
C TRP A 365 -3.42 -9.24 -2.03
N LEU A 366 -3.82 -9.20 -3.31
CA LEU A 366 -5.16 -9.61 -3.73
C LEU A 366 -5.45 -11.07 -3.35
N GLN A 367 -4.54 -11.99 -3.64
CA GLN A 367 -4.70 -13.40 -3.24
C GLN A 367 -4.79 -13.58 -1.72
N LEU A 368 -4.00 -12.85 -0.95
CA LEU A 368 -4.05 -12.89 0.52
C LEU A 368 -5.38 -12.32 1.05
N LYS A 369 -5.86 -11.23 0.44
CA LYS A 369 -7.13 -10.59 0.78
C LYS A 369 -8.30 -11.55 0.54
N ASP A 370 -8.35 -12.19 -0.64
CA ASP A 370 -9.40 -13.15 -0.99
C ASP A 370 -9.38 -14.35 -0.02
N ASN A 371 -8.19 -14.88 0.29
CA ASN A 371 -8.06 -15.96 1.28
C ASN A 371 -8.54 -15.53 2.67
N MET A 372 -8.20 -14.32 3.13
CA MET A 372 -8.68 -13.80 4.42
C MET A 372 -10.20 -13.57 4.43
N GLU A 373 -10.79 -13.16 3.31
CA GLU A 373 -12.25 -13.03 3.18
C GLU A 373 -12.95 -14.39 3.23
N VAL A 374 -12.39 -15.41 2.59
CA VAL A 374 -12.88 -16.80 2.68
C VAL A 374 -12.77 -17.34 4.11
N GLU A 375 -11.63 -17.15 4.79
CA GLU A 375 -11.47 -17.56 6.19
C GLU A 375 -12.45 -16.84 7.13
N ARG A 376 -12.65 -15.53 6.93
CA ARG A 376 -13.67 -14.77 7.69
C ARG A 376 -15.07 -15.31 7.46
N ARG A 377 -15.42 -15.64 6.21
CA ARG A 377 -16.75 -16.19 5.88
C ARG A 377 -16.97 -17.55 6.56
N LEU A 378 -15.98 -18.45 6.48
CA LEU A 378 -16.02 -19.74 7.17
C LEU A 378 -16.09 -19.58 8.71
N ALA A 379 -15.39 -18.60 9.27
CA ALA A 379 -15.46 -18.30 10.70
C ALA A 379 -16.86 -17.80 11.12
N LEU A 380 -17.51 -16.98 10.30
CA LEU A 380 -18.89 -16.52 10.54
C LEU A 380 -19.90 -17.67 10.44
N GLU A 381 -19.81 -18.50 9.40
CA GLU A 381 -20.68 -19.68 9.24
C GLU A 381 -20.52 -20.68 10.40
N THR A 382 -19.30 -20.91 10.86
CA THR A 382 -19.06 -21.80 12.01
C THR A 382 -19.58 -21.21 13.31
N LEU A 383 -19.47 -19.89 13.51
CA LEU A 383 -20.06 -19.20 14.65
C LEU A 383 -21.59 -19.25 14.62
N GLU A 384 -22.19 -19.06 13.45
CA GLU A 384 -23.65 -19.16 13.27
C GLU A 384 -24.16 -20.56 13.61
N LYS A 385 -23.49 -21.61 13.12
CA LYS A 385 -23.81 -23.00 13.48
C LYS A 385 -23.72 -23.24 15.00
N LYS A 386 -22.70 -22.70 15.66
CA LYS A 386 -22.56 -22.77 17.14
C LYS A 386 -23.68 -22.02 17.85
N ASN A 387 -24.06 -20.83 17.37
CA ASN A 387 -25.14 -20.03 17.95
C ASN A 387 -26.50 -20.72 17.80
N VAL A 388 -26.78 -21.32 16.64
CA VAL A 388 -27.99 -22.11 16.42
C VAL A 388 -28.04 -23.31 17.36
N ALA A 389 -26.93 -24.04 17.51
CA ALA A 389 -26.85 -25.14 18.46
C ALA A 389 -27.07 -24.66 19.91
N ALA A 390 -26.43 -23.55 20.32
CA ALA A 390 -26.60 -22.95 21.64
C ALA A 390 -28.06 -22.51 21.88
N SER A 391 -28.72 -21.90 20.89
CA SER A 391 -30.12 -21.50 20.99
C SER A 391 -31.05 -22.70 21.16
N ARG A 392 -30.80 -23.81 20.45
CA ARG A 392 -31.57 -25.06 20.63
C ARG A 392 -31.41 -25.63 22.04
N ILE A 393 -30.18 -25.67 22.56
CA ILE A 393 -29.91 -26.12 23.93
C ILE A 393 -30.60 -25.21 24.95
N GLN A 394 -30.46 -23.89 24.80
CA GLN A 394 -31.10 -22.90 25.67
C GLN A 394 -32.62 -23.03 25.66
N ALA A 395 -33.23 -23.23 24.49
CA ALA A 395 -34.68 -23.44 24.38
C ALA A 395 -35.13 -24.72 25.11
N MET A 396 -34.38 -25.82 24.97
CA MET A 396 -34.64 -27.09 25.67
C MET A 396 -34.60 -26.90 27.19
N VAL A 397 -33.58 -26.21 27.70
CA VAL A 397 -33.40 -25.93 29.14
C VAL A 397 -34.49 -25.01 29.66
N ARG A 398 -34.84 -23.94 28.94
CA ARG A 398 -35.97 -23.06 29.31
C ARG A 398 -37.27 -23.85 29.38
N GLY A 399 -37.55 -24.72 28.41
CA GLY A 399 -38.72 -25.60 28.41
C GLY A 399 -38.73 -26.57 29.60
N PHE A 400 -37.58 -27.16 29.95
CA PHE A 400 -37.45 -28.00 31.13
C PHE A 400 -37.72 -27.23 32.43
N MET A 401 -37.17 -26.03 32.58
CA MET A 401 -37.39 -25.19 33.76
C MET A 401 -38.86 -24.83 33.96
N VAL A 402 -39.58 -24.52 32.87
CA VAL A 402 -41.03 -24.25 32.92
C VAL A 402 -41.79 -25.50 33.38
N ARG A 403 -41.50 -26.66 32.78
CA ARG A 403 -42.12 -27.94 33.18
C ARG A 403 -41.86 -28.31 34.63
N LYS A 404 -40.66 -28.04 35.15
CA LYS A 404 -40.31 -28.27 36.56
C LYS A 404 -41.09 -27.36 37.52
N LYS A 405 -41.40 -26.12 37.12
CA LYS A 405 -42.18 -25.17 37.93
C LYS A 405 -43.70 -25.33 37.80
N LEU A 406 -44.17 -26.00 36.74
CA LEU A 406 -45.58 -26.15 36.43
C LEU A 406 -46.44 -26.77 37.56
N PRO A 407 -45.99 -27.81 38.30
CA PRO A 407 -46.77 -28.39 39.39
C PRO A 407 -47.02 -27.36 40.50
N LYS A 408 -45.98 -26.64 40.93
CA LYS A 408 -46.08 -25.58 41.94
C LYS A 408 -47.00 -24.45 41.50
N ILE A 409 -46.93 -24.02 40.24
CA ILE A 409 -47.82 -22.99 39.70
C ILE A 409 -49.28 -23.48 39.68
N LYS A 410 -49.53 -24.74 39.31
CA LYS A 410 -50.87 -25.34 39.36
C LYS A 410 -51.42 -25.38 40.78
N GLU A 411 -50.58 -25.75 41.75
CA GLU A 411 -50.91 -25.80 43.17
C GLU A 411 -51.18 -24.40 43.75
N GLU A 412 -50.33 -23.42 43.43
CA GLU A 412 -50.55 -22.00 43.79
C GLU A 412 -51.85 -21.46 43.17
N LEU A 413 -52.15 -21.78 41.91
CA LEU A 413 -53.41 -21.39 41.26
C LEU A 413 -54.62 -22.06 41.91
N TYR A 414 -54.49 -23.32 42.32
CA TYR A 414 -55.54 -24.04 43.04
C TYR A 414 -55.78 -23.42 44.41
N ILE A 415 -54.72 -23.14 45.17
CA ILE A 415 -54.79 -22.44 46.45
C ILE A 415 -55.37 -21.03 46.26
N GLN A 416 -54.97 -20.29 45.23
CA GLN A 416 -55.56 -18.98 44.93
C GLN A 416 -57.05 -19.06 44.60
N LYS A 417 -57.51 -20.10 43.90
CA LYS A 417 -58.94 -20.33 43.67
C LYS A 417 -59.67 -20.64 44.98
N LEU A 418 -59.09 -21.47 45.85
CA LEU A 418 -59.64 -21.77 47.17
C LEU A 418 -59.69 -20.52 48.06
N VAL A 419 -58.61 -19.73 48.10
CA VAL A 419 -58.56 -18.45 48.81
C VAL A 419 -59.57 -17.48 48.23
N ARG A 420 -59.71 -17.38 46.91
CA ARG A 420 -60.75 -16.54 46.29
C ARG A 420 -62.15 -16.99 46.69
N ALA A 421 -62.44 -18.29 46.64
CA ALA A 421 -63.72 -18.83 47.08
C ALA A 421 -63.97 -18.54 48.57
N ALA A 422 -62.97 -18.76 49.43
CA ALA A 422 -63.03 -18.45 50.85
C ALA A 422 -63.25 -16.96 51.09
N THR A 423 -62.53 -16.07 50.39
CA THR A 423 -62.72 -14.62 50.49
C THR A 423 -64.08 -14.18 49.97
N LEU A 424 -64.64 -14.85 48.95
CA LEU A 424 -65.97 -14.57 48.45
C LEU A 424 -67.03 -14.98 49.49
N ILE A 425 -66.91 -16.18 50.06
CA ILE A 425 -67.76 -16.67 51.16
C ILE A 425 -67.66 -15.72 52.36
N GLN A 426 -66.45 -15.37 52.77
CA GLN A 426 -66.20 -14.43 53.87
C GLN A 426 -66.73 -13.03 53.55
N ALA A 427 -66.60 -12.53 52.32
CA ALA A 427 -67.11 -11.23 51.91
C ALA A 427 -68.64 -11.23 51.81
N ILE A 428 -69.26 -12.33 51.37
CA ILE A 428 -70.71 -12.52 51.38
C ILE A 428 -71.20 -12.58 52.81
N TRP A 429 -70.52 -13.30 53.70
CA TRP A 429 -70.85 -13.42 55.12
C TRP A 429 -70.64 -12.09 55.87
N ARG A 430 -69.51 -11.41 55.67
CA ARG A 430 -69.24 -10.06 56.16
C ARG A 430 -70.26 -9.08 55.60
N GLY A 431 -70.60 -9.19 54.32
CA GLY A 431 -71.63 -8.38 53.67
C GLY A 431 -73.02 -8.67 54.21
N TYR A 432 -73.35 -9.93 54.55
CA TYR A 432 -74.60 -10.31 55.19
C TYR A 432 -74.67 -9.78 56.62
N THR A 433 -73.61 -9.94 57.42
CA THR A 433 -73.52 -9.36 58.78
C THR A 433 -73.57 -7.84 58.75
N VAL A 434 -72.90 -7.20 57.79
CA VAL A 434 -72.96 -5.76 57.53
C VAL A 434 -74.36 -5.35 57.09
N ARG A 435 -75.00 -5.99 56.10
CA ARG A 435 -76.39 -5.68 55.66
C ARG A 435 -77.41 -5.87 56.78
N LYS A 436 -77.22 -6.88 57.64
CA LYS A 436 -78.00 -7.10 58.85
C LYS A 436 -77.77 -6.01 59.90
N ARG A 437 -76.58 -5.37 59.95
CA ARG A 437 -76.29 -4.18 60.79
C ARG A 437 -76.67 -2.85 60.13
N TYR A 438 -76.64 -2.74 58.81
CA TYR A 438 -76.81 -1.54 57.98
C TYR A 438 -78.27 -1.30 57.54
N GLN A 439 -79.24 -2.10 58.02
CA GLN A 439 -80.65 -1.68 58.02
C GLN A 439 -80.85 -0.41 58.85
N CYS A 440 -79.89 -0.08 59.72
CA CYS A 440 -79.70 1.24 60.33
C CYS A 440 -78.48 1.94 59.72
N ARG A 441 -78.70 3.11 59.11
CA ARG A 441 -77.71 4.08 58.58
C ARG A 441 -77.00 3.73 57.26
N ARG A 442 -77.42 4.43 56.20
CA ARG A 442 -76.68 4.63 54.94
C ARG A 442 -75.96 5.98 55.00
N GLU A 443 -74.64 5.99 54.80
CA GLU A 443 -73.98 7.07 54.06
C GLU A 443 -72.85 6.51 53.19
N THR A 444 -72.76 7.06 51.98
CA THR A 444 -71.95 6.60 50.85
C THR A 444 -70.63 7.38 50.76
N ILE A 445 -69.50 6.68 50.67
CA ILE A 445 -68.20 7.30 50.30
C ILE A 445 -67.80 6.83 48.89
N ARG A 446 -67.68 7.78 47.96
CA ARG A 446 -67.12 7.59 46.60
C ARG A 446 -65.60 7.79 46.61
N ILE A 447 -64.87 6.90 45.96
CA ILE A 447 -63.41 7.00 45.72
C ILE A 447 -63.17 7.70 44.36
N PRO A 448 -62.30 8.73 44.27
CA PRO A 448 -62.12 9.49 43.04
C PRO A 448 -61.18 8.82 42.03
N LYS A 449 -61.58 8.79 40.76
CA LYS A 449 -60.71 8.53 39.61
C LYS A 449 -60.00 9.82 39.22
N LYS A 450 -58.66 9.86 39.22
CA LYS A 450 -57.88 11.04 38.77
C LYS A 450 -58.05 11.22 37.25
N GLY A 451 -58.71 12.31 36.85
CA GLY A 451 -58.78 12.78 35.46
C GLY A 451 -57.48 13.43 34.98
N ALA A 452 -57.30 13.50 33.67
CA ALA A 452 -56.13 14.12 33.05
C ALA A 452 -56.06 15.63 33.35
N LEU A 453 -54.91 16.11 33.84
CA LEU A 453 -54.66 17.52 34.15
C LEU A 453 -54.55 18.37 32.88
N THR A 454 -55.25 19.51 32.84
CA THR A 454 -55.16 20.52 31.76
C THR A 454 -53.80 21.23 31.75
N LEU A 455 -53.39 21.76 30.60
CA LEU A 455 -52.11 22.49 30.42
C LEU A 455 -51.98 23.68 31.39
N GLY A 456 -53.04 24.44 31.61
CA GLY A 456 -53.06 25.55 32.58
C GLY A 456 -52.88 25.08 34.02
N LYS A 457 -53.52 23.96 34.40
CA LYS A 457 -53.35 23.40 35.75
C LYS A 457 -51.93 22.90 36.00
N ARG A 458 -51.29 22.28 34.99
CA ARG A 458 -49.87 21.90 35.06
C ARG A 458 -48.94 23.10 35.21
N HIS A 459 -49.24 24.23 34.56
CA HIS A 459 -48.45 25.46 34.71
C HIS A 459 -48.65 26.10 36.10
N ASN A 460 -49.87 26.11 36.64
CA ASN A 460 -50.14 26.65 37.98
C ASN A 460 -49.55 25.75 39.08
N ASP A 461 -49.66 24.42 38.95
CA ASP A 461 -49.02 23.46 39.86
C ASP A 461 -47.49 23.67 39.91
N VAL A 462 -46.88 24.08 38.79
CA VAL A 462 -45.46 24.45 38.74
C VAL A 462 -45.19 25.72 39.54
N VAL A 463 -45.99 26.78 39.33
CA VAL A 463 -45.85 28.04 40.09
C VAL A 463 -45.98 27.77 41.59
N ASP A 464 -46.90 26.92 42.00
CA ASP A 464 -47.13 26.56 43.40
C ASP A 464 -45.93 25.81 44.01
N VAL A 465 -45.32 24.86 43.29
CA VAL A 465 -44.13 24.14 43.76
C VAL A 465 -42.88 25.01 43.73
N LEU A 466 -42.73 25.89 42.74
CA LEU A 466 -41.63 26.87 42.69
C LEU A 466 -41.79 27.94 43.78
N ASN A 467 -42.99 28.27 44.24
CA ASN A 467 -43.16 29.12 45.41
C ASN A 467 -42.72 28.45 46.72
N LYS A 468 -42.78 27.10 46.81
CA LYS A 468 -42.18 26.34 47.93
C LYS A 468 -40.65 26.37 47.91
N GLN A 469 -40.01 26.65 46.76
CA GLN A 469 -38.55 26.83 46.66
C GLN A 469 -38.05 27.99 47.54
N LYS A 470 -38.83 29.05 47.75
CA LYS A 470 -38.49 30.14 48.70
C LYS A 470 -38.32 29.64 50.15
N ARG A 471 -38.83 28.44 50.47
CA ARG A 471 -38.74 27.82 51.80
C ARG A 471 -37.76 26.64 51.87
N ASN A 472 -37.02 26.33 50.78
CA ASN A 472 -36.15 25.14 50.67
C ASN A 472 -36.86 23.77 50.85
N GLU A 473 -38.18 23.69 50.63
CA GLU A 473 -39.02 22.53 50.96
C GLU A 473 -39.36 21.62 49.75
N TYR A 474 -38.39 21.26 48.89
CA TYR A 474 -38.69 20.37 47.75
C TYR A 474 -37.65 19.27 47.53
N SER A 475 -38.13 18.14 47.01
CA SER A 475 -37.28 17.03 46.53
C SER A 475 -36.84 17.25 45.08
N TYR A 476 -35.62 16.82 44.71
CA TYR A 476 -35.17 16.78 43.31
C TYR A 476 -36.16 16.04 42.38
N ARG A 477 -36.90 15.05 42.90
CA ARG A 477 -37.94 14.33 42.14
C ARG A 477 -39.15 15.21 41.84
N GLU A 478 -39.58 16.02 42.79
CA GLU A 478 -40.68 16.98 42.60
C GLU A 478 -40.28 18.05 41.60
N LEU A 479 -39.07 18.60 41.75
CA LEU A 479 -38.54 19.63 40.86
C LEU A 479 -38.31 19.10 39.43
N THR A 480 -37.86 17.86 39.27
CA THR A 480 -37.80 17.19 37.95
C THR A 480 -39.19 17.12 37.31
N THR A 481 -40.21 16.74 38.07
CA THR A 481 -41.59 16.63 37.58
C THR A 481 -42.15 17.99 37.16
N VAL A 482 -41.86 19.03 37.95
CA VAL A 482 -42.20 20.43 37.67
C VAL A 482 -41.57 20.90 36.36
N PHE A 483 -40.26 20.68 36.16
CA PHE A 483 -39.60 21.09 34.93
C PHE A 483 -40.07 20.30 33.70
N TRP A 484 -40.44 19.02 33.85
CA TRP A 484 -41.08 18.28 32.76
C TRP A 484 -42.47 18.84 32.41
N ASN A 485 -43.26 19.21 33.42
CA ASN A 485 -44.53 19.89 33.20
C ASN A 485 -44.31 21.22 32.46
N LEU A 486 -43.31 22.01 32.83
CA LEU A 486 -42.94 23.24 32.11
C LEU A 486 -42.44 22.96 30.69
N ASP A 487 -41.62 21.93 30.45
CA ASP A 487 -41.17 21.57 29.10
C ASP A 487 -42.39 21.23 28.22
N THR A 488 -43.36 20.48 28.75
CA THR A 488 -44.60 20.20 28.02
C THR A 488 -45.44 21.46 27.77
N CYS A 489 -45.56 22.35 28.76
CA CYS A 489 -46.31 23.60 28.62
C CYS A 489 -45.68 24.51 27.54
N THR A 490 -44.37 24.71 27.62
CA THR A 490 -43.60 25.56 26.69
C THR A 490 -43.41 24.93 25.31
N THR A 491 -43.55 23.62 25.18
CA THR A 491 -43.59 22.96 23.87
C THR A 491 -44.94 23.15 23.17
N LEU A 492 -46.03 23.20 23.93
CA LEU A 492 -47.40 23.06 23.40
C LEU A 492 -48.17 24.38 23.31
N SER A 493 -47.82 25.43 24.09
CA SER A 493 -48.52 26.71 24.06
C SER A 493 -47.59 27.94 24.01
N LYS A 494 -47.80 28.78 22.99
CA LYS A 494 -47.08 30.06 22.81
C LYS A 494 -47.34 31.06 23.93
N GLU A 495 -48.57 31.09 24.43
CA GLU A 495 -48.97 31.94 25.54
C GLU A 495 -48.26 31.54 26.83
N LEU A 496 -48.07 30.23 27.06
CA LEU A 496 -47.31 29.76 28.22
C LEU A 496 -45.82 30.04 28.09
N CYS A 497 -45.26 30.13 26.87
CA CYS A 497 -43.91 30.62 26.68
C CYS A 497 -43.76 32.08 27.09
N LEU A 498 -44.68 32.96 26.67
CA LEU A 498 -44.67 34.37 27.08
C LEU A 498 -44.76 34.49 28.60
N LYS A 499 -45.77 33.87 29.22
CA LYS A 499 -45.97 33.87 30.68
C LYS A 499 -44.78 33.32 31.45
N THR A 500 -44.18 32.22 30.96
CA THR A 500 -42.99 31.65 31.60
C THR A 500 -41.79 32.57 31.45
N SER A 501 -41.65 33.25 30.30
CA SER A 501 -40.53 34.15 30.05
C SER A 501 -40.57 35.44 30.85
N GLU A 502 -41.76 36.01 31.09
CA GLU A 502 -42.00 37.24 31.84
C GLU A 502 -42.02 36.99 33.36
N GLY A 503 -42.40 35.79 33.79
CA GLY A 503 -42.49 35.44 35.20
C GLY A 503 -41.13 35.22 35.91
N THR A 504 -41.23 34.96 37.21
CA THR A 504 -40.11 34.60 38.11
C THR A 504 -39.61 33.16 37.89
N ILE A 505 -40.31 32.36 37.07
CA ILE A 505 -39.98 30.97 36.78
C ILE A 505 -38.57 30.86 36.20
N VAL A 506 -38.19 31.77 35.29
CA VAL A 506 -36.86 31.78 34.67
C VAL A 506 -35.77 32.10 35.70
N ASP A 507 -36.02 33.01 36.64
CA ASP A 507 -35.06 33.33 37.72
C ASP A 507 -34.84 32.12 38.63
N TYR A 508 -35.92 31.39 38.98
CA TYR A 508 -35.80 30.16 39.75
C TYR A 508 -35.02 29.08 39.00
N MET A 509 -35.23 28.97 37.70
CA MET A 509 -34.46 28.05 36.86
C MET A 509 -32.99 28.43 36.81
N PHE A 510 -32.65 29.72 36.70
CA PHE A 510 -31.27 30.18 36.75
C PHE A 510 -30.62 29.91 38.10
N HIS A 511 -31.32 30.23 39.20
CA HIS A 511 -30.87 29.93 40.55
C HIS A 511 -30.64 28.41 40.73
N PHE A 512 -31.58 27.58 40.28
CA PHE A 512 -31.43 26.12 40.32
C PHE A 512 -30.21 25.65 39.51
N LEU A 513 -30.04 26.14 38.28
CA LEU A 513 -28.93 25.74 37.42
C LEU A 513 -27.58 26.15 38.01
N HIS A 514 -27.48 27.32 38.63
CA HIS A 514 -26.25 27.84 39.24
C HIS A 514 -25.82 27.00 40.46
N TYR A 515 -26.75 26.64 41.35
CA TYR A 515 -26.44 25.93 42.60
C TYR A 515 -26.59 24.40 42.54
N SER A 516 -26.93 23.86 41.36
CA SER A 516 -27.10 22.42 41.18
C SER A 516 -25.79 21.63 41.39
N ASN A 517 -25.84 20.52 42.14
CA ASN A 517 -24.68 19.65 42.42
C ASN A 517 -24.54 18.47 41.43
N GLN A 518 -23.42 17.74 41.43
CA GLN A 518 -23.18 16.65 40.46
C GLN A 518 -23.94 15.34 40.75
N SER A 519 -24.93 15.33 41.65
CA SER A 519 -25.70 14.12 41.96
C SER A 519 -26.60 13.72 40.78
N GLN A 520 -26.86 12.41 40.63
CA GLN A 520 -27.72 11.90 39.55
C GLN A 520 -29.14 12.52 39.57
N PRO A 521 -29.83 12.69 40.72
CA PRO A 521 -31.13 13.37 40.77
C PRO A 521 -31.06 14.84 40.33
N SER A 522 -29.95 15.52 40.62
CA SER A 522 -29.73 16.89 40.14
C SER A 522 -29.51 16.94 38.64
N LEU A 523 -28.72 16.03 38.06
CA LEU A 523 -28.51 15.96 36.61
C LEU A 523 -29.81 15.69 35.84
N GLU A 524 -30.67 14.81 36.36
CA GLU A 524 -31.99 14.49 35.79
C GLU A 524 -32.96 15.67 35.83
N ALA A 525 -32.86 16.52 36.85
CA ALA A 525 -33.64 17.76 36.96
C ALA A 525 -33.15 18.88 36.02
N ARG A 526 -31.84 18.97 35.74
CA ARG A 526 -31.29 20.02 34.85
C ARG A 526 -31.71 19.85 33.40
N GLU A 527 -31.84 18.61 32.92
CA GLU A 527 -32.21 18.32 31.53
C GLU A 527 -33.52 19.02 31.11
N PRO A 528 -34.66 18.80 31.80
CA PRO A 528 -35.90 19.48 31.44
C PRO A 528 -35.85 20.99 31.66
N ALA A 529 -35.08 21.50 32.64
CA ALA A 529 -34.90 22.94 32.83
C ALA A 529 -34.24 23.61 31.62
N ILE A 530 -33.15 23.04 31.11
CA ILE A 530 -32.46 23.57 29.92
C ILE A 530 -33.34 23.46 28.68
N ARG A 531 -34.18 22.42 28.59
CA ARG A 531 -35.15 22.27 27.49
C ARG A 531 -36.24 23.35 27.53
N VAL A 532 -36.72 23.73 28.71
CA VAL A 532 -37.63 24.87 28.86
C VAL A 532 -36.94 26.15 28.35
N LEU A 533 -35.72 26.46 28.80
CA LEU A 533 -34.96 27.62 28.29
C LEU A 533 -34.76 27.56 26.77
N THR A 534 -34.57 26.36 26.24
CA THR A 534 -34.42 26.11 24.80
C THR A 534 -35.72 26.42 24.05
N ASN A 535 -36.87 26.00 24.57
CA ASN A 535 -38.17 26.28 23.96
C ASN A 535 -38.47 27.79 23.95
N LEU A 536 -38.17 28.48 25.05
CA LEU A 536 -38.33 29.94 25.14
C LEU A 536 -37.36 30.68 24.19
N LEU A 537 -36.15 30.17 24.00
CA LEU A 537 -35.18 30.75 23.06
C LEU A 537 -35.59 30.55 21.59
N LYS A 538 -36.25 29.42 21.27
CA LYS A 538 -36.75 29.11 19.92
C LYS A 538 -37.93 30.00 19.51
N TYR A 539 -38.74 30.45 20.45
CA TYR A 539 -39.88 31.30 20.13
C TYR A 539 -39.43 32.75 19.96
N HIS A 540 -39.69 33.31 18.77
CA HIS A 540 -39.16 34.61 18.37
C HIS A 540 -39.51 35.75 19.34
N GLU A 541 -40.74 35.84 19.86
CA GLU A 541 -41.17 36.89 20.80
C GLU A 541 -40.44 36.79 22.16
N THR A 542 -40.08 35.59 22.62
CA THR A 542 -39.38 35.38 23.90
C THR A 542 -37.87 35.25 23.75
N SER A 543 -37.35 35.16 22.52
CA SER A 543 -35.94 34.84 22.25
C SER A 543 -34.99 35.91 22.79
N TRP A 544 -35.25 37.18 22.49
CA TRP A 544 -34.40 38.28 22.95
C TRP A 544 -34.55 38.53 24.44
N HIS A 545 -35.78 38.46 24.96
CA HIS A 545 -36.07 38.60 26.38
C HIS A 545 -35.29 37.57 27.22
N ILE A 546 -35.35 36.29 26.84
CA ILE A 546 -34.59 35.24 27.52
C ILE A 546 -33.09 35.41 27.32
N TRP A 547 -32.64 35.79 26.12
CA TRP A 547 -31.23 36.02 25.86
C TRP A 547 -30.63 37.08 26.80
N VAL A 548 -31.27 38.25 26.90
CA VAL A 548 -30.86 39.33 27.81
C VAL A 548 -30.84 38.83 29.26
N ARG A 549 -31.89 38.13 29.70
CA ARG A 549 -31.93 37.55 31.05
C ARG A 549 -30.81 36.53 31.29
N THR A 550 -30.48 35.68 30.32
CA THR A 550 -29.37 34.72 30.44
C THR A 550 -27.99 35.38 30.49
N VAL A 551 -27.81 36.48 29.76
CA VAL A 551 -26.56 37.25 29.77
C VAL A 551 -26.39 37.98 31.11
N ASN A 552 -27.46 38.61 31.62
CA ASN A 552 -27.44 39.33 32.89
C ASN A 552 -27.17 38.41 34.08
N ALA A 553 -27.60 37.14 34.00
CA ALA A 553 -27.33 36.13 35.04
C ALA A 553 -25.99 35.38 34.86
N ASP A 554 -25.12 35.78 33.92
CA ASP A 554 -23.88 35.09 33.50
C ASP A 554 -24.08 33.58 33.16
N MET A 555 -25.32 33.20 32.84
CA MET A 555 -25.73 31.80 32.67
C MET A 555 -25.07 31.15 31.45
N VAL A 556 -24.66 31.95 30.46
CA VAL A 556 -23.95 31.46 29.26
C VAL A 556 -22.65 30.75 29.63
N LYS A 557 -21.86 31.32 30.56
CA LYS A 557 -20.61 30.71 31.02
C LYS A 557 -20.89 29.45 31.83
N ASP A 558 -21.89 29.50 32.71
CA ASP A 558 -22.28 28.36 33.54
C ASP A 558 -22.78 27.18 32.72
N LEU A 559 -23.56 27.42 31.67
CA LEU A 559 -24.00 26.39 30.73
C LEU A 559 -22.81 25.76 30.00
N ILE A 560 -21.84 26.54 29.52
CA ILE A 560 -20.65 26.00 28.84
C ILE A 560 -19.77 25.20 29.82
N LYS A 561 -19.59 25.68 31.05
CA LYS A 561 -18.88 24.95 32.11
C LYS A 561 -19.60 23.65 32.46
N MET A 562 -20.93 23.68 32.56
CA MET A 562 -21.75 22.50 32.82
C MET A 562 -21.64 21.49 31.67
N MET A 563 -21.69 21.95 30.42
CA MET A 563 -21.45 21.14 29.22
C MET A 563 -20.07 20.48 29.25
N LYS A 564 -19.02 21.21 29.64
CA LYS A 564 -17.66 20.67 29.81
C LYS A 564 -17.60 19.56 30.87
N THR A 565 -18.25 19.74 32.02
CA THR A 565 -18.27 18.71 33.09
C THR A 565 -19.03 17.43 32.70
N CYS A 566 -19.93 17.52 31.72
CA CYS A 566 -20.70 16.40 31.17
C CYS A 566 -19.97 15.70 30.00
N CYS A 567 -18.95 16.33 29.43
CA CYS A 567 -18.23 15.84 28.25
C CYS A 567 -17.67 14.43 28.48
N GLY A 568 -18.08 13.46 27.66
CA GLY A 568 -17.57 12.08 27.70
C GLY A 568 -18.25 11.15 28.72
N LYS A 569 -19.17 11.63 29.57
CA LYS A 569 -19.89 10.79 30.55
C LYS A 569 -21.16 10.19 29.93
N ILE A 570 -21.35 8.87 30.05
CA ILE A 570 -22.53 8.18 29.48
C ILE A 570 -23.82 8.63 30.19
N SER A 571 -23.79 8.74 31.53
CA SER A 571 -24.95 9.16 32.33
C SER A 571 -25.40 10.60 32.07
N ALA A 572 -24.48 11.49 31.64
CA ALA A 572 -24.76 12.90 31.40
C ALA A 572 -24.92 13.26 29.91
N LYS A 573 -24.97 12.27 29.01
CA LYS A 573 -25.04 12.49 27.56
C LYS A 573 -26.28 13.31 27.14
N LYS A 574 -27.45 13.03 27.74
CA LYS A 574 -28.70 13.75 27.43
C LYS A 574 -28.65 15.22 27.86
N LEU A 575 -28.10 15.48 29.04
CA LEU A 575 -27.88 16.83 29.55
C LEU A 575 -26.89 17.59 28.66
N TYR A 576 -25.76 16.96 28.28
CA TYR A 576 -24.79 17.53 27.35
C TYR A 576 -25.46 17.97 26.05
N CYS A 577 -26.25 17.08 25.43
CA CYS A 577 -26.96 17.38 24.21
C CYS A 577 -28.00 18.49 24.36
N SER A 578 -28.69 18.57 25.50
CA SER A 578 -29.68 19.62 25.77
C SER A 578 -29.01 21.00 25.87
N ILE A 579 -27.87 21.09 26.57
CA ILE A 579 -27.08 22.34 26.65
C ILE A 579 -26.50 22.71 25.28
N ALA A 580 -25.96 21.72 24.56
CA ALA A 580 -25.43 21.93 23.22
C ALA A 580 -26.53 22.42 22.25
N THR A 581 -27.75 21.90 22.39
CA THR A 581 -28.91 22.36 21.60
C THR A 581 -29.24 23.82 21.92
N TRP A 582 -29.27 24.21 23.19
CA TRP A 582 -29.48 25.60 23.60
C TRP A 582 -28.44 26.55 22.99
N LEU A 583 -27.16 26.21 23.13
CA LEU A 583 -26.04 26.99 22.54
C LEU A 583 -26.14 27.06 21.01
N TRP A 584 -26.45 25.94 20.35
CA TRP A 584 -26.58 25.90 18.90
C TRP A 584 -27.73 26.76 18.38
N ILE A 585 -28.84 26.88 19.13
CA ILE A 585 -29.96 27.77 18.79
C ILE A 585 -29.58 29.23 19.00
N ALA A 586 -28.90 29.56 20.11
CA ALA A 586 -28.40 30.91 20.34
C ALA A 586 -27.48 31.37 19.21
N LEU A 587 -26.60 30.49 18.72
CA LEU A 587 -25.64 30.77 17.66
C LEU A 587 -26.24 30.96 16.26
N GLN A 588 -27.54 30.69 16.06
CA GLN A 588 -28.22 31.00 14.80
C GLN A 588 -28.38 32.51 14.60
N ASP A 589 -28.37 33.27 15.70
CA ASP A 589 -28.48 34.72 15.69
C ASP A 589 -27.08 35.37 15.68
N PRO A 590 -26.78 36.26 14.71
CA PRO A 590 -25.45 36.84 14.54
C PRO A 590 -25.00 37.67 15.75
N GLU A 591 -25.91 38.36 16.45
CA GLU A 591 -25.55 39.21 17.60
C GLU A 591 -25.19 38.37 18.82
N LYS A 592 -26.00 37.34 19.10
CA LYS A 592 -25.75 36.36 20.16
C LYS A 592 -24.43 35.61 19.92
N LYS A 593 -24.14 35.30 18.65
CA LYS A 593 -22.87 34.69 18.22
C LYS A 593 -21.65 35.58 18.46
N ILE A 594 -21.74 36.89 18.21
CA ILE A 594 -20.65 37.84 18.50
C ILE A 594 -20.38 37.88 20.00
N TYR A 595 -21.43 37.90 20.84
CA TYR A 595 -21.27 37.87 22.29
C TYR A 595 -20.54 36.61 22.77
N ILE A 596 -20.95 35.41 22.33
CA ILE A 596 -20.29 34.14 22.73
C ILE A 596 -18.82 34.12 22.28
N LYS A 597 -18.48 34.66 21.10
CA LYS A 597 -17.10 34.77 20.64
C LYS A 597 -16.23 35.67 21.51
N LYS A 598 -16.81 36.68 22.16
CA LYS A 598 -16.07 37.58 23.07
C LYS A 598 -15.71 36.92 24.39
N ILE A 599 -16.28 35.76 24.74
CA ILE A 599 -15.97 35.02 25.98
C ILE A 599 -14.74 34.12 25.73
N PRO A 600 -13.54 34.43 26.26
CA PRO A 600 -12.33 33.67 25.94
C PRO A 600 -12.36 32.23 26.47
N SER A 601 -12.92 32.04 27.68
CA SER A 601 -13.06 30.71 28.30
C SER A 601 -13.97 29.78 27.50
N ALA A 602 -15.01 30.32 26.85
CA ALA A 602 -15.95 29.55 26.03
C ALA A 602 -15.27 28.87 24.84
N ILE A 603 -14.42 29.62 24.13
CA ILE A 603 -13.69 29.11 22.96
C ILE A 603 -12.73 27.99 23.36
N VAL A 604 -11.98 28.18 24.45
CA VAL A 604 -11.03 27.19 24.97
C VAL A 604 -11.76 25.92 25.39
N ASP A 605 -12.87 26.04 26.11
CA ASP A 605 -13.65 24.90 26.59
C ASP A 605 -14.31 24.12 25.44
N LEU A 606 -14.80 24.81 24.41
CA LEU A 606 -15.36 24.16 23.20
C LEU A 606 -14.30 23.41 22.39
N LYS A 607 -13.09 23.98 22.23
CA LYS A 607 -11.95 23.26 21.60
C LYS A 607 -11.58 22.00 22.39
N PHE A 608 -11.46 22.15 23.71
CA PHE A 608 -11.16 21.02 24.60
C PHE A 608 -12.21 19.90 24.47
N MET A 609 -13.51 20.23 24.46
CA MET A 609 -14.57 19.25 24.29
C MET A 609 -14.52 18.56 22.92
N LYS A 610 -14.28 19.32 21.83
CA LYS A 610 -14.14 18.81 20.46
C LYS A 610 -13.01 17.79 20.36
N ASP A 611 -11.82 18.11 20.89
CA ASP A 611 -10.66 17.22 20.85
C ASP A 611 -10.87 15.97 21.72
N THR A 612 -11.46 16.14 22.90
CA THR A 612 -11.78 15.03 23.81
C THR A 612 -12.74 14.03 23.16
N LEU A 613 -13.83 14.52 22.55
CA LEU A 613 -14.81 13.67 21.88
C LEU A 613 -14.25 13.07 20.57
N LYS A 614 -13.43 13.81 19.82
CA LYS A 614 -12.75 13.29 18.62
C LYS A 614 -11.90 12.06 18.92
N LYS A 615 -11.10 12.09 20.01
CA LYS A 615 -10.31 10.93 20.46
C LYS A 615 -11.18 9.72 20.83
N ARG A 616 -12.35 9.96 21.42
CA ARG A 616 -13.27 8.89 21.81
C ARG A 616 -13.93 8.22 20.60
N TYR A 617 -14.39 9.01 19.63
CA TYR A 617 -15.11 8.53 18.45
C TYR A 617 -14.21 8.14 17.26
N THR A 618 -12.88 8.34 17.34
CA THR A 618 -11.94 7.68 16.40
C THR A 618 -11.91 6.16 16.55
N ILE A 619 -12.35 5.63 17.70
CA ILE A 619 -12.33 4.19 18.04
C ILE A 619 -13.70 3.54 17.78
N SER A 620 -14.80 4.28 17.88
CA SER A 620 -16.17 3.80 17.69
C SER A 620 -16.82 4.39 16.44
N LYS A 621 -17.35 3.52 15.56
CA LYS A 621 -18.06 3.95 14.34
C LYS A 621 -19.29 4.79 14.73
N VAL A 622 -19.34 6.06 14.35
CA VAL A 622 -20.48 6.96 14.63
C VAL A 622 -21.71 6.46 13.88
N ASP A 623 -22.83 6.27 14.58
CA ASP A 623 -24.10 5.89 13.96
C ASP A 623 -24.68 7.10 13.22
N LYS A 624 -24.74 7.01 11.89
CA LYS A 624 -25.27 8.06 11.01
C LYS A 624 -26.74 8.41 11.33
N LYS A 625 -27.51 7.50 11.94
CA LYS A 625 -28.90 7.76 12.35
C LYS A 625 -29.00 8.81 13.49
N THR A 626 -27.93 9.01 14.25
CA THR A 626 -27.89 9.95 15.38
C THR A 626 -27.37 11.35 15.01
N MET A 627 -27.07 11.58 13.72
CA MET A 627 -26.54 12.85 13.20
C MET A 627 -27.64 13.68 12.54
N VAL A 628 -28.69 14.00 13.30
CA VAL A 628 -29.83 14.80 12.84
C VAL A 628 -29.86 16.12 13.62
N LEU A 629 -30.10 17.22 12.89
CA LEU A 629 -30.12 18.58 13.46
C LEU A 629 -31.43 18.82 14.22
N PRO A 630 -31.39 19.49 15.39
CA PRO A 630 -32.59 19.92 16.09
C PRO A 630 -33.39 20.96 15.31
N SER A 631 -34.71 21.02 15.52
CA SER A 631 -35.54 22.10 14.96
C SER A 631 -35.15 23.46 15.55
N THR A 632 -34.96 24.48 14.70
CA THR A 632 -34.73 25.87 15.10
C THR A 632 -36.01 26.60 15.51
N ARG A 633 -37.19 26.09 15.12
CA ARG A 633 -38.50 26.66 15.47
C ARG A 633 -39.21 25.81 16.53
N PRO A 634 -40.09 26.42 17.37
CA PRO A 634 -40.92 25.66 18.29
C PRO A 634 -41.90 24.80 17.50
N THR A 635 -42.16 23.58 17.97
CA THR A 635 -42.96 22.61 17.21
C THR A 635 -44.47 22.75 17.46
N TRP A 636 -44.92 23.42 18.53
CA TRP A 636 -46.34 23.73 18.82
C TRP A 636 -47.36 22.63 18.50
N SER A 637 -47.04 21.37 18.80
CA SER A 637 -47.87 20.21 18.43
C SER A 637 -48.17 19.99 16.94
N ILE A 638 -47.52 20.73 16.03
CA ILE A 638 -47.55 20.48 14.59
C ILE A 638 -46.75 19.20 14.34
N GLY A 639 -47.49 18.09 14.28
CA GLY A 639 -46.98 16.72 14.19
C GLY A 639 -45.85 16.62 13.19
N SER A 640 -44.64 16.36 13.67
CA SER A 640 -43.51 16.08 12.80
C SER A 640 -42.41 15.37 13.56
N LYS A 641 -41.76 14.45 12.86
CA LYS A 641 -40.63 13.61 13.26
C LYS A 641 -39.35 14.43 13.49
N CYS A 642 -39.48 15.67 13.97
CA CYS A 642 -38.39 16.62 14.15
C CYS A 642 -37.70 16.40 15.49
N GLN A 643 -36.39 16.27 15.45
CA GLN A 643 -35.57 16.09 16.63
C GLN A 643 -35.59 17.35 17.51
N LYS A 644 -35.89 17.19 18.80
CA LYS A 644 -35.99 18.33 19.74
C LYS A 644 -34.62 18.83 20.22
N CYS A 645 -33.70 17.90 20.47
CA CYS A 645 -32.32 18.10 20.92
C CYS A 645 -31.39 17.10 20.24
N PHE A 646 -30.09 17.40 20.14
CA PHE A 646 -29.10 16.47 19.57
C PHE A 646 -29.11 15.10 20.29
N ASP A 647 -28.84 14.00 19.59
CA ASP A 647 -28.66 12.67 20.21
C ASP A 647 -27.19 12.25 20.36
N SER A 648 -26.29 12.98 19.71
CA SER A 648 -24.85 12.74 19.70
C SER A 648 -24.12 13.96 20.24
N ASP A 649 -23.39 13.75 21.34
CA ASP A 649 -22.52 14.75 21.95
C ASP A 649 -21.47 15.23 20.95
N PHE A 650 -20.81 14.30 20.25
CA PHE A 650 -19.81 14.63 19.23
C PHE A 650 -20.36 15.44 18.05
N PHE A 651 -21.53 15.06 17.52
CA PHE A 651 -22.14 15.80 16.42
C PHE A 651 -22.54 17.22 16.85
N ALA A 652 -23.14 17.35 18.04
CA ALA A 652 -23.52 18.64 18.59
C ALA A 652 -22.31 19.58 18.75
N THR A 653 -21.19 19.09 19.29
CA THR A 653 -19.96 19.90 19.44
C THR A 653 -19.38 20.32 18.10
N ILE A 654 -19.41 19.45 17.09
CA ILE A 654 -18.93 19.79 15.73
C ILE A 654 -19.75 20.94 15.16
N GLU A 655 -21.09 20.87 15.22
CA GLU A 655 -21.95 21.91 14.65
C GLU A 655 -21.80 23.25 15.37
N ILE A 656 -21.64 23.25 16.70
CA ILE A 656 -21.33 24.47 17.47
C ILE A 656 -19.98 25.07 17.06
N CYS A 657 -18.93 24.25 16.99
CA CYS A 657 -17.59 24.72 16.59
C CYS A 657 -17.58 25.24 15.15
N LYS A 658 -18.34 24.61 14.23
CA LYS A 658 -18.54 25.10 12.87
C LYS A 658 -19.17 26.49 12.85
N LEU A 659 -20.25 26.70 13.60
CA LEU A 659 -20.91 28.02 13.67
C LEU A 659 -19.98 29.10 14.24
N LEU A 660 -19.05 28.75 15.13
CA LEU A 660 -18.10 29.68 15.72
C LEU A 660 -16.80 29.87 14.91
N ASN A 661 -16.57 29.09 13.85
CA ASN A 661 -15.30 29.03 13.09
C ASN A 661 -14.09 28.63 13.96
N ILE A 662 -14.23 27.56 14.75
CA ILE A 662 -13.23 27.08 15.74
C ILE A 662 -12.71 25.66 15.45
#